data_AF-W7A588-F1
#
_entry.id   AF-W7A588-F1
#
_cell.length_a   1.000
_cell.length_b   1.000
_cell.length_c   1.000
_cell.angle_alpha   90.00
_cell.angle_beta   90.00
_cell.angle_gamma   90.00
#
_symmetry.space_group_name_H-M   'P 1'
#
loop_
_entity.id
_entity.type
_entity.pdbx_description
1 polymer ?
#
loop_
_entity_poly.entity_id
_entity_poly.type
_entity_poly.pdbx_seq_one_letter_code
_entity_poly.pdbx_strand_id
1 'polypeptide(L)'
;MDPNTQQAPNLENKGGHRFDPNFTDAVINAMGPAVPDRTRFVMGKLIRHLHDFIREVELTNDEWFEGVRFVNSIGKTTTNTRNEAHRISDVLGVESLVDEIAHMHINESGETPTSSTILGPFWSPHSPFRPLGDTIVRNPHPDGQTTLMHGKVIDLDTKKGIPNAVIDIWQASANGKYDFQDPDNQEPNNLRGKFTTNENGEYWYYCYKPTAYSLPTDGAAGQLFKTLDRHPFRPAHIHLMVSADNYKPLITQLYPRDDPYVTNDTVFAVKDDLLLDFEPSKDPKAKLDLTYNVTLAPSGKKSTRLEVQPPFHLVMHLRQFNFPRPLSRVCLPITCSRALTSSAVPKMRVPYAPSEPPNEEARPIYERIAERRKPRPLIPLDLALLHNPAVADGWNSFVGAIRTKTSLPDTIKELAISRVAVHNHAVHEWDIHAALALKAGVSKQVLQAVFDLPVTKHGMVAKEAPAGFSSEEYAVIVYTDQMTVGVQVEDEVSEMVKRVLSDTMVVELTATIAAYNASRIRPTLITTAQRYASTKHPQNFTPPTQSDLDELRESVREFARREIPEEFAAQTDRQNAFPNDMWQKFGEAGFLGITADEEFGGLAMGYQAHCVVMEELSRASGSIGLSYAAHSQLCVNQLMLNGNAEQKKKYLPGLISGEQIGALAMSEHGAGSDVVSMRMAAKEVDGGYLLNGTKMWITNGPDAHTIVVYAKTVPDGASKGITAFIVETSSKGFSVANKLDKLGMRGSNTGELVLDDVFVPKENVLGEVNRGVRVLMEGLDLERLVLSAGPLGLMQASLDNVLPYTHQRKQFGQPIAHNQLIQGKLADMYTKYRASQSFTYSVARAVDESHASPNIKTQDCAGAILYAAERASEVAADAIQLMGGMGYMNEVPVGRILRDAKLYEIGAGTSEVRRMVIGRAFNKEYKQEI
;
A
#
# COMPACT_ATOMS: atom_id res chain seq x y z
N MET A 1 35.50 29.08 -2.58
CA MET A 1 36.15 28.06 -1.75
C MET A 1 35.91 28.42 -0.31
N ASP A 2 34.96 27.74 0.34
CA ASP A 2 35.19 27.12 1.65
C ASP A 2 34.11 26.04 1.84
N PRO A 3 34.45 24.74 1.73
CA PRO A 3 33.53 23.63 1.89
C PRO A 3 33.72 23.01 3.27
N ASN A 4 33.10 23.55 4.32
CA ASN A 4 32.95 22.87 5.60
C ASN A 4 32.04 23.67 6.53
N THR A 5 30.81 23.18 6.76
CA THR A 5 30.19 22.94 8.09
C THR A 5 28.69 22.68 7.93
N GLN A 6 28.31 21.41 7.87
CA GLN A 6 27.06 20.95 8.50
C GLN A 6 27.48 20.01 9.63
N GLN A 7 27.92 20.60 10.74
CA GLN A 7 28.03 19.87 12.00
C GLN A 7 26.61 19.58 12.49
N ALA A 8 26.33 18.31 12.79
CA ALA A 8 25.18 17.94 13.60
C ALA A 8 25.30 18.63 14.98
N PRO A 9 24.23 19.22 15.53
CA PRO A 9 24.32 19.87 16.83
C PRO A 9 24.61 18.84 17.91
N ASN A 10 25.61 19.16 18.73
CA ASN A 10 26.00 18.41 19.93
C ASN A 10 24.84 18.47 20.94
N LEU A 11 24.18 17.33 21.20
CA LEU A 11 23.09 17.22 22.16
C LEU A 11 23.65 16.91 23.55
N GLU A 12 24.14 17.93 24.26
CA GLU A 12 24.26 17.85 25.72
C GLU A 12 22.85 17.93 26.31
N ASN A 13 22.39 16.83 26.93
CA ASN A 13 21.11 16.77 27.62
C ASN A 13 21.16 17.56 28.94
N LYS A 14 21.02 18.89 28.86
CA LYS A 14 20.84 19.77 30.01
C LYS A 14 19.35 20.01 30.26
N GLY A 15 18.77 19.18 31.13
CA GLY A 15 17.55 19.53 31.86
C GLY A 15 16.40 18.52 31.72
N GLY A 16 16.18 17.74 32.80
CA GLY A 16 14.88 17.41 33.41
C GLY A 16 13.68 16.86 32.61
N HIS A 17 13.70 16.80 31.28
CA HIS A 17 12.58 16.31 30.49
C HIS A 17 12.63 14.79 30.33
N ARG A 18 11.49 14.14 30.56
CA ARG A 18 11.29 12.68 30.41
C ARG A 18 11.57 12.17 28.99
N PHE A 19 11.50 13.05 27.98
CA PHE A 19 11.68 12.76 26.56
C PHE A 19 12.68 13.75 25.93
N ASP A 20 13.30 13.39 24.79
CA ASP A 20 14.27 14.25 24.09
C ASP A 20 13.63 15.59 23.68
N PRO A 21 14.08 16.72 24.25
CA PRO A 21 13.49 18.02 23.95
C PRO A 21 13.82 18.53 22.54
N ASN A 22 14.82 17.96 21.87
CA ASN A 22 15.31 18.42 20.57
C ASN A 22 14.73 17.66 19.37
N PHE A 23 14.04 16.54 19.61
CA PHE A 23 13.50 15.68 18.56
C PHE A 23 12.58 16.44 17.59
N THR A 24 11.67 17.28 18.11
CA THR A 24 10.74 18.07 17.27
C THR A 24 11.47 19.03 16.33
N ASP A 25 12.49 19.74 16.81
CA ASP A 25 13.23 20.68 15.98
C ASP A 25 14.10 19.95 14.95
N ALA A 26 14.65 18.78 15.28
CA ALA A 26 15.35 17.93 14.32
C ALA A 26 14.46 17.52 13.14
N VAL A 27 13.19 17.15 13.38
CA VAL A 27 12.23 16.83 12.32
C VAL A 27 11.89 18.05 11.45
N ILE A 28 11.69 19.21 12.07
CA ILE A 28 11.39 20.45 11.34
C ILE A 28 12.59 20.88 10.47
N ASN A 29 13.80 20.73 10.98
CA ASN A 29 15.04 21.08 10.27
C ASN A 29 15.36 20.12 9.12
N ALA A 30 14.76 18.93 9.06
CA ALA A 30 14.90 18.00 7.95
C ALA A 30 14.16 18.44 6.67
N MET A 31 13.32 19.49 6.72
CA MET A 31 12.67 20.05 5.54
C MET A 31 13.70 20.66 4.57
N GLY A 32 13.85 20.04 3.40
CA GLY A 32 14.81 20.45 2.37
C GLY A 32 14.63 21.89 1.86
N PRO A 33 15.64 22.47 1.18
CA PRO A 33 15.66 23.89 0.81
C PRO A 33 14.61 24.29 -0.23
N ALA A 34 14.04 23.35 -0.97
CA ALA A 34 13.02 23.62 -1.99
C ALA A 34 11.61 23.86 -1.44
N VAL A 35 11.39 23.71 -0.13
CA VAL A 35 10.08 23.94 0.50
C VAL A 35 9.78 25.44 0.57
N PRO A 36 8.65 25.93 0.00
CA PRO A 36 8.26 27.35 0.07
C PRO A 36 8.13 27.86 1.50
N ASP A 37 8.43 29.14 1.74
CA ASP A 37 8.47 29.73 3.10
C ASP A 37 7.15 29.58 3.86
N ARG A 38 6.01 29.81 3.20
CA ARG A 38 4.71 29.62 3.83
C ARG A 38 4.45 28.16 4.18
N THR A 39 4.81 27.23 3.30
CA THR A 39 4.69 25.80 3.55
C THR A 39 5.59 25.37 4.71
N ARG A 40 6.84 25.86 4.76
CA ARG A 40 7.76 25.61 5.87
C ARG A 40 7.21 26.12 7.19
N PHE A 41 6.63 27.33 7.20
CA PHE A 41 6.00 27.90 8.38
C PHE A 41 4.80 27.05 8.84
N VAL A 42 3.87 26.72 7.94
CA VAL A 42 2.65 25.96 8.27
C VAL A 42 3.00 24.55 8.73
N MET A 43 3.81 23.82 7.97
CA MET A 43 4.21 22.45 8.30
C MET A 43 5.07 22.40 9.56
N GLY A 44 5.95 23.38 9.76
CA GLY A 44 6.75 23.48 10.99
C GLY A 44 5.90 23.73 12.23
N LYS A 45 4.81 24.52 12.13
CA LYS A 45 3.85 24.69 13.22
C LYS A 45 3.03 23.42 13.45
N LEU A 46 2.54 22.78 12.39
CA LEU A 46 1.78 21.52 12.47
C LEU A 46 2.58 20.42 13.15
N ILE A 47 3.82 20.16 12.69
CA ILE A 47 4.70 19.13 13.28
C ILE A 47 4.92 19.39 14.76
N ARG A 48 5.16 20.65 15.14
CA ARG A 48 5.37 21.03 16.54
C ARG A 48 4.14 20.75 17.39
N HIS A 49 2.97 21.26 16.99
CA HIS A 49 1.73 21.04 17.74
C HIS A 49 1.34 19.57 17.81
N LEU A 50 1.56 18.79 16.75
CA LEU A 50 1.30 17.35 16.75
C LEU A 50 2.24 16.61 17.71
N HIS A 51 3.55 16.92 17.69
CA HIS A 51 4.51 16.32 18.62
C HIS A 51 4.24 16.75 20.07
N ASP A 52 3.82 18.01 20.30
CA ASP A 52 3.44 18.51 21.61
C ASP A 52 2.20 17.78 22.13
N PHE A 53 1.17 17.59 21.31
CA PHE A 53 -0.02 16.78 21.66
C PHE A 53 0.34 15.33 22.00
N ILE A 54 1.18 14.68 21.17
CA ILE A 54 1.63 13.29 21.43
C ILE A 54 2.38 13.19 22.76
N ARG A 55 3.21 14.19 23.09
CA ARG A 55 3.91 14.28 24.37
C ARG A 55 2.96 14.57 25.54
N GLU A 56 1.99 15.45 25.34
CA GLU A 56 1.00 15.85 26.34
C GLU A 56 0.15 14.68 26.81
N VAL A 57 -0.31 13.84 25.87
CA VAL A 57 -1.17 12.67 26.18
C VAL A 57 -0.37 11.39 26.43
N GLU A 58 0.96 11.44 26.32
CA GLU A 58 1.85 10.26 26.36
C GLU A 58 1.34 9.12 25.45
N LEU A 59 0.98 9.47 24.20
CA LEU A 59 0.24 8.60 23.29
C LEU A 59 0.90 7.21 23.15
N THR A 60 0.15 6.16 23.45
CA THR A 60 0.64 4.78 23.32
C THR A 60 0.58 4.29 21.87
N ASN A 61 1.31 3.20 21.56
CA ASN A 61 1.27 2.60 20.23
C ASN A 61 -0.14 2.10 19.84
N ASP A 62 -0.90 1.57 20.79
CA ASP A 62 -2.26 1.09 20.54
C ASP A 62 -3.21 2.24 20.21
N GLU A 63 -3.15 3.34 20.98
CA GLU A 63 -3.93 4.56 20.71
C GLU A 63 -3.51 5.21 19.39
N TRP A 64 -2.23 5.19 19.06
CA TRP A 64 -1.73 5.62 17.75
C TRP A 64 -2.32 4.77 16.63
N PHE A 65 -2.33 3.45 16.74
CA PHE A 65 -2.93 2.58 15.73
C PHE A 65 -4.46 2.73 15.62
N GLU A 66 -5.17 3.01 16.71
CA GLU A 66 -6.59 3.40 16.64
C GLU A 66 -6.79 4.73 15.90
N GLY A 67 -5.95 5.73 16.18
CA GLY A 67 -5.93 6.99 15.43
C GLY A 67 -5.67 6.76 13.93
N VAL A 68 -4.71 5.91 13.59
CA VAL A 68 -4.41 5.54 12.19
C VAL A 68 -5.60 4.82 11.54
N ARG A 69 -6.26 3.89 12.24
CA ARG A 69 -7.49 3.22 11.76
C ARG A 69 -8.60 4.23 11.50
N PHE A 70 -8.80 5.18 12.40
CA PHE A 70 -9.79 6.25 12.26
C PHE A 70 -9.47 7.14 11.05
N VAL A 71 -8.23 7.61 10.89
CA VAL A 71 -7.81 8.41 9.71
C VAL A 71 -7.99 7.63 8.41
N ASN A 72 -7.65 6.34 8.39
CA ASN A 72 -7.89 5.48 7.22
C ASN A 72 -9.39 5.32 6.91
N SER A 73 -10.25 5.32 7.93
CA SER A 73 -11.71 5.25 7.75
C SER A 73 -12.26 6.48 7.02
N ILE A 74 -11.70 7.66 7.30
CA ILE A 74 -12.07 8.92 6.60
C ILE A 74 -11.86 8.76 5.09
N GLY A 75 -10.70 8.22 4.69
CA GLY A 75 -10.39 7.95 3.28
C GLY A 75 -11.31 6.90 2.66
N LYS A 76 -11.63 5.82 3.39
CA LYS A 76 -12.51 4.74 2.93
C LYS A 76 -13.97 5.17 2.75
N THR A 77 -14.45 6.11 3.56
CA THR A 77 -15.84 6.59 3.52
C THR A 77 -16.00 7.79 2.58
N THR A 78 -14.91 8.47 2.22
CA THR A 78 -14.93 9.58 1.27
C THR A 78 -15.25 9.10 -0.14
N THR A 79 -16.20 9.77 -0.80
CA THR A 79 -16.60 9.55 -2.19
C THR A 79 -16.63 10.90 -2.94
N ASN A 80 -16.83 10.88 -4.26
CA ASN A 80 -16.93 12.10 -5.06
C ASN A 80 -18.10 13.03 -4.66
N THR A 81 -19.10 12.51 -3.95
CA THR A 81 -20.26 13.27 -3.45
C THR A 81 -20.28 13.41 -1.93
N ARG A 82 -19.26 12.88 -1.24
CA ARG A 82 -19.18 12.84 0.22
C ARG A 82 -17.72 13.02 0.65
N ASN A 83 -17.35 14.20 1.14
CA ASN A 83 -16.02 14.43 1.69
C ASN A 83 -16.05 14.24 3.22
N GLU A 84 -15.58 13.09 3.72
CA GLU A 84 -15.58 12.85 5.16
C GLU A 84 -14.48 13.62 5.88
N ALA A 85 -13.38 13.97 5.21
CA ALA A 85 -12.33 14.79 5.84
C ALA A 85 -12.87 16.20 6.16
N HIS A 86 -13.64 16.77 5.24
CA HIS A 86 -14.32 18.06 5.43
C HIS A 86 -15.36 17.99 6.56
N ARG A 87 -16.15 16.91 6.63
CA ARG A 87 -17.09 16.74 7.76
C ARG A 87 -16.39 16.57 9.10
N ILE A 88 -15.27 15.85 9.15
CA ILE A 88 -14.49 15.71 10.38
C ILE A 88 -13.94 17.07 10.84
N SER A 89 -13.51 17.94 9.91
CA SER A 89 -13.10 19.30 10.29
C SER A 89 -14.26 20.11 10.89
N ASP A 90 -15.51 19.89 10.45
CA ASP A 90 -16.70 20.50 11.06
C ASP A 90 -16.91 20.02 12.49
N VAL A 91 -16.88 18.70 12.71
CA VAL A 91 -17.09 18.08 14.04
C VAL A 91 -16.03 18.49 15.05
N LEU A 92 -14.82 18.79 14.58
CA LEU A 92 -13.70 19.26 15.40
C LEU A 92 -13.65 20.79 15.55
N GLY A 93 -14.56 21.54 14.91
CA GLY A 93 -14.63 22.99 14.96
C GLY A 93 -13.54 23.72 14.16
N VAL A 94 -12.79 23.00 13.33
CA VAL A 94 -11.68 23.56 12.55
C VAL A 94 -12.19 24.52 11.49
N GLU A 95 -13.26 24.19 10.78
CA GLU A 95 -13.78 25.07 9.72
C GLU A 95 -14.34 26.37 10.31
N SER A 96 -15.09 26.30 11.42
CA SER A 96 -15.61 27.47 12.12
C SER A 96 -14.49 28.39 12.62
N LEU A 97 -13.38 27.83 13.13
CA LEU A 97 -12.21 28.61 13.51
C LEU A 97 -11.50 29.24 12.30
N VAL A 98 -11.37 28.50 11.19
CA VAL A 98 -10.78 29.03 9.96
C VAL A 98 -11.63 30.17 9.41
N ASP A 99 -12.96 30.03 9.43
CA ASP A 99 -13.91 31.07 9.04
C ASP A 99 -13.76 32.31 9.92
N GLU A 100 -13.69 32.13 11.24
CA GLU A 100 -13.48 33.22 12.19
C GLU A 100 -12.17 33.96 11.91
N ILE A 101 -11.05 33.25 11.73
CA ILE A 101 -9.75 33.85 11.38
C ILE A 101 -9.82 34.59 10.04
N ALA A 102 -10.51 34.03 9.06
CA ALA A 102 -10.61 34.61 7.72
C ALA A 102 -11.44 35.89 7.70
N HIS A 103 -12.49 35.97 8.52
CA HIS A 103 -13.52 37.01 8.46
C HIS A 103 -13.55 37.94 9.68
N MET A 104 -12.74 37.70 10.72
CA MET A 104 -12.60 38.63 11.85
C MET A 104 -12.13 39.99 11.33
N HIS A 105 -13.04 40.96 11.40
CA HIS A 105 -12.83 42.33 10.99
C HIS A 105 -13.32 43.25 12.10
N ILE A 106 -12.43 44.10 12.59
CA ILE A 106 -12.73 45.10 13.61
C ILE A 106 -12.43 46.44 12.95
N ASN A 107 -13.40 47.35 12.94
CA ASN A 107 -13.18 48.71 12.46
C ASN A 107 -12.38 49.52 13.50
N GLU A 108 -11.98 50.75 13.15
CA GLU A 108 -11.18 51.60 14.06
C GLU A 108 -11.89 51.90 15.40
N SER A 109 -13.22 51.80 15.43
CA SER A 109 -14.06 52.03 16.61
C SER A 109 -14.27 50.78 17.47
N GLY A 110 -13.71 49.63 17.09
CA GLY A 110 -13.87 48.36 17.80
C GLY A 110 -15.13 47.56 17.45
N GLU A 111 -15.91 47.99 16.45
CA GLU A 111 -17.12 47.30 16.01
C GLU A 111 -16.81 46.24 14.95
N THR A 112 -17.60 45.17 14.94
CA THR A 112 -17.50 44.06 13.98
C THR A 112 -18.68 44.08 13.01
N PRO A 113 -18.51 43.63 11.74
CA PRO A 113 -19.63 43.35 10.86
C PRO A 113 -20.43 42.15 11.40
N THR A 114 -21.54 41.82 10.75
CA THR A 114 -22.29 40.60 11.05
C THR A 114 -21.37 39.38 10.98
N SER A 115 -21.48 38.48 11.95
CA SER A 115 -20.66 37.27 11.99
C SER A 115 -20.84 36.40 10.75
N SER A 116 -19.73 35.98 10.16
CA SER A 116 -19.71 34.96 9.12
C SER A 116 -19.91 33.56 9.70
N THR A 117 -20.32 32.63 8.84
CA THR A 117 -20.31 31.19 9.10
C THR A 117 -19.93 30.46 7.81
N ILE A 118 -19.69 29.15 7.93
CA ILE A 118 -19.42 28.26 6.79
C ILE A 118 -20.56 28.26 5.75
N LEU A 119 -20.23 28.16 4.46
CA LEU A 119 -21.20 28.16 3.34
C LEU A 119 -22.14 26.96 3.36
N GLY A 120 -21.66 25.83 3.87
CA GLY A 120 -22.41 24.58 3.86
C GLY A 120 -22.52 23.96 2.45
N PRO A 121 -22.72 22.63 2.38
CA PRO A 121 -22.66 21.88 1.12
C PRO A 121 -23.90 22.01 0.24
N PHE A 122 -24.94 22.71 0.71
CA PHE A 122 -26.26 22.75 0.05
C PHE A 122 -26.54 24.06 -0.68
N TRP A 123 -25.59 24.99 -0.76
CA TRP A 123 -25.72 26.19 -1.59
C TRP A 123 -25.82 25.82 -3.08
N SER A 124 -26.68 26.54 -3.80
CA SER A 124 -26.90 26.35 -5.24
C SER A 124 -26.61 27.66 -5.97
N PRO A 125 -25.66 27.69 -6.92
CA PRO A 125 -25.40 28.88 -7.73
C PRO A 125 -26.59 29.23 -8.64
N HIS A 126 -27.46 28.27 -8.92
CA HIS A 126 -28.64 28.41 -9.79
C HIS A 126 -29.90 28.90 -9.07
N SER A 127 -29.80 29.36 -7.81
CA SER A 127 -30.94 30.01 -7.13
C SER A 127 -31.45 31.20 -7.98
N PRO A 128 -32.77 31.28 -8.22
CA PRO A 128 -33.35 32.30 -9.11
C PRO A 128 -33.41 33.66 -8.42
N PHE A 129 -33.24 34.74 -9.20
CA PHE A 129 -33.63 36.07 -8.76
C PHE A 129 -35.14 36.18 -8.69
N ARG A 130 -35.64 36.79 -7.61
CA ARG A 130 -37.07 36.98 -7.35
C ARG A 130 -37.35 38.45 -7.02
N PRO A 131 -38.55 38.96 -7.35
CA PRO A 131 -38.94 40.32 -6.97
C PRO A 131 -38.92 40.49 -5.45
N LEU A 132 -38.59 41.70 -4.99
CA LEU A 132 -38.66 42.05 -3.58
C LEU A 132 -40.10 41.88 -3.07
N GLY A 133 -40.26 41.17 -1.94
CA GLY A 133 -41.56 40.80 -1.38
C GLY A 133 -42.20 39.52 -1.94
N ASP A 134 -41.52 38.78 -2.82
CA ASP A 134 -41.95 37.45 -3.26
C ASP A 134 -41.64 36.38 -2.20
N THR A 135 -42.16 35.16 -2.40
CA THR A 135 -41.96 34.00 -1.52
C THR A 135 -40.86 33.07 -2.04
N ILE A 136 -40.05 32.46 -1.19
CA ILE A 136 -39.20 31.33 -1.60
C ILE A 136 -39.93 29.98 -1.43
N VAL A 137 -41.07 29.96 -0.74
CA VAL A 137 -41.92 28.77 -0.58
C VAL A 137 -42.69 28.51 -1.88
N ARG A 138 -42.31 27.46 -2.61
CA ARG A 138 -42.96 27.07 -3.87
C ARG A 138 -43.85 25.86 -3.73
N ASN A 139 -43.41 24.88 -2.93
CA ASN A 139 -44.21 23.71 -2.54
C ASN A 139 -44.46 23.79 -1.04
N PRO A 140 -45.66 24.27 -0.62
CA PRO A 140 -45.97 24.37 0.79
C PRO A 140 -46.01 23.00 1.47
N HIS A 141 -45.33 22.87 2.61
CA HIS A 141 -45.45 21.71 3.49
C HIS A 141 -46.50 21.97 4.59
N PRO A 142 -47.32 20.99 4.99
CA PRO A 142 -48.36 21.17 6.02
C PRO A 142 -47.83 21.74 7.35
N ASP A 143 -46.64 21.25 7.78
CA ASP A 143 -45.97 21.69 9.00
C ASP A 143 -45.16 22.99 8.83
N GLY A 144 -45.18 23.58 7.63
CA GLY A 144 -44.50 24.83 7.32
C GLY A 144 -45.08 26.02 8.08
N GLN A 145 -44.19 26.79 8.71
CA GLN A 145 -44.53 28.05 9.36
C GLN A 145 -44.04 29.21 8.51
N THR A 146 -44.88 29.70 7.60
CA THR A 146 -44.55 30.84 6.73
C THR A 146 -44.15 32.04 7.57
N THR A 147 -42.99 32.60 7.28
CA THR A 147 -42.37 33.71 8.00
C THR A 147 -42.11 34.84 7.01
N LEU A 148 -42.54 36.06 7.33
CA LEU A 148 -42.10 37.26 6.64
C LEU A 148 -40.73 37.64 7.20
N MET A 149 -39.70 37.59 6.38
CA MET A 149 -38.36 37.99 6.78
C MET A 149 -38.03 39.35 6.14
N HIS A 150 -37.58 40.31 6.94
CA HIS A 150 -37.26 41.65 6.45
C HIS A 150 -36.14 42.34 7.24
N GLY A 151 -35.54 43.38 6.65
CA GLY A 151 -34.54 44.20 7.32
C GLY A 151 -33.70 45.03 6.36
N LYS A 152 -32.50 45.44 6.78
CA LYS A 152 -31.59 46.29 6.00
C LYS A 152 -30.19 45.68 5.87
N VAL A 153 -29.56 45.88 4.71
CA VAL A 153 -28.12 45.69 4.50
C VAL A 153 -27.44 47.03 4.73
N ILE A 154 -26.48 47.10 5.65
CA ILE A 154 -25.91 48.34 6.18
C ILE A 154 -24.38 48.28 6.09
N ASP A 155 -23.75 49.40 5.79
CA ASP A 155 -22.30 49.59 5.84
C ASP A 155 -21.81 49.70 7.30
N LEU A 156 -20.79 48.90 7.66
CA LEU A 156 -20.17 48.89 8.98
C LEU A 156 -19.64 50.27 9.41
N ASP A 157 -19.00 51.00 8.50
CA ASP A 157 -18.35 52.29 8.77
C ASP A 157 -19.37 53.42 8.73
N THR A 158 -20.17 53.50 7.66
CA THR A 158 -21.04 54.67 7.42
C THR A 158 -22.43 54.56 8.05
N LYS A 159 -22.82 53.35 8.47
CA LYS A 159 -24.16 53.01 8.98
C LYS A 159 -25.30 53.29 7.99
N LYS A 160 -24.98 53.54 6.70
CA LYS A 160 -25.98 53.78 5.64
C LYS A 160 -26.42 52.46 5.02
N GLY A 161 -27.67 52.43 4.54
CA GLY A 161 -28.18 51.30 3.78
C GLY A 161 -27.45 51.13 2.45
N ILE A 162 -27.18 49.88 2.07
CA ILE A 162 -26.45 49.52 0.85
C ILE A 162 -27.48 49.16 -0.24
N PRO A 163 -27.67 50.02 -1.27
CA PRO A 163 -28.57 49.73 -2.36
C PRO A 163 -28.00 48.65 -3.29
N ASN A 164 -28.89 47.91 -3.95
CA ASN A 164 -28.54 46.86 -4.89
C ASN A 164 -27.70 45.70 -4.32
N ALA A 165 -27.64 45.53 -3.00
CA ALA A 165 -27.04 44.37 -2.37
C ALA A 165 -27.88 43.12 -2.68
N VAL A 166 -27.22 42.01 -2.99
CA VAL A 166 -27.88 40.74 -3.29
C VAL A 166 -27.94 39.90 -2.02
N ILE A 167 -29.16 39.50 -1.63
CA ILE A 167 -29.46 38.52 -0.59
C ILE A 167 -29.74 37.18 -1.27
N ASP A 168 -28.82 36.22 -1.19
CA ASP A 168 -29.03 34.83 -1.61
C ASP A 168 -29.40 33.98 -0.40
N ILE A 169 -30.62 33.46 -0.38
CA ILE A 169 -31.18 32.67 0.73
C ILE A 169 -31.47 31.24 0.29
N TRP A 170 -31.17 30.28 1.17
CA TRP A 170 -31.63 28.91 1.06
C TRP A 170 -31.87 28.28 2.45
N GLN A 171 -32.82 27.35 2.52
CA GLN A 171 -33.13 26.62 3.75
C GLN A 171 -33.82 25.28 3.43
N ALA A 172 -33.82 24.38 4.41
CA ALA A 172 -34.57 23.14 4.34
C ALA A 172 -36.09 23.39 4.49
N SER A 173 -36.90 22.47 3.98
CA SER A 173 -38.34 22.42 4.23
C SER A 173 -38.64 21.98 5.67
N ALA A 174 -39.91 22.04 6.06
CA ALA A 174 -40.36 21.69 7.41
C ALA A 174 -40.10 20.22 7.80
N ASN A 175 -39.80 19.35 6.83
CA ASN A 175 -39.37 17.98 7.06
C ASN A 175 -37.85 17.82 7.23
N GLY A 176 -37.10 18.93 7.32
CA GLY A 176 -35.65 18.94 7.48
C GLY A 176 -34.86 18.58 6.21
N LYS A 177 -35.51 18.51 5.04
CA LYS A 177 -34.87 18.17 3.76
C LYS A 177 -34.85 19.35 2.78
N TYR A 178 -33.75 19.50 2.07
CA TYR A 178 -33.63 20.38 0.91
C TYR A 178 -34.34 19.77 -0.31
N ASP A 179 -34.66 20.64 -1.28
CA ASP A 179 -35.30 20.30 -2.55
C ASP A 179 -34.71 19.06 -3.25
N PHE A 180 -33.38 18.97 -3.37
CA PHE A 180 -32.73 17.83 -4.03
C PHE A 180 -32.76 16.51 -3.22
N GLN A 181 -33.04 16.57 -1.92
CA GLN A 181 -33.16 15.41 -1.03
C GLN A 181 -34.59 14.86 -0.98
N ASP A 182 -35.55 15.60 -1.53
CA ASP A 182 -36.97 15.28 -1.50
C ASP A 182 -37.65 15.65 -2.84
N PRO A 183 -37.13 15.14 -3.98
CA PRO A 183 -37.58 15.55 -5.31
C PRO A 183 -39.03 15.15 -5.63
N ASP A 184 -39.60 14.22 -4.85
CA ASP A 184 -40.99 13.76 -5.02
C ASP A 184 -41.99 14.77 -4.44
N ASN A 185 -41.57 15.61 -3.48
CA ASN A 185 -42.45 16.57 -2.78
C ASN A 185 -42.01 18.04 -2.97
N GLN A 186 -40.81 18.28 -3.51
CA GLN A 186 -40.24 19.62 -3.68
C GLN A 186 -39.73 19.80 -5.11
N GLU A 187 -40.13 20.90 -5.74
CA GLU A 187 -39.60 21.31 -7.04
C GLU A 187 -38.17 21.87 -6.89
N PRO A 188 -37.35 21.82 -7.95
CA PRO A 188 -36.01 22.40 -7.93
C PRO A 188 -36.04 23.89 -7.55
N ASN A 189 -35.19 24.29 -6.61
CA ASN A 189 -35.15 25.63 -6.01
C ASN A 189 -36.36 26.02 -5.15
N ASN A 190 -37.14 25.05 -4.65
CA ASN A 190 -38.03 25.31 -3.51
C ASN A 190 -37.20 25.79 -2.31
N LEU A 191 -37.69 26.83 -1.62
CA LEU A 191 -37.01 27.47 -0.47
C LEU A 191 -35.63 28.04 -0.81
N ARG A 192 -35.44 28.47 -2.07
CA ARG A 192 -34.25 29.19 -2.53
C ARG A 192 -34.64 30.46 -3.29
N GLY A 193 -33.85 31.52 -3.16
CA GLY A 193 -34.05 32.75 -3.92
C GLY A 193 -32.97 33.79 -3.72
N LYS A 194 -32.80 34.65 -4.72
CA LYS A 194 -31.96 35.86 -4.67
C LYS A 194 -32.84 37.10 -4.73
N PHE A 195 -32.61 38.04 -3.84
CA PHE A 195 -33.33 39.31 -3.78
C PHE A 195 -32.34 40.47 -3.80
N THR A 196 -32.76 41.60 -4.36
CA THR A 196 -31.93 42.81 -4.42
C THR A 196 -32.52 43.86 -3.50
N THR A 197 -31.71 44.50 -2.65
CA THR A 197 -32.16 45.57 -1.76
C THR A 197 -32.64 46.79 -2.53
N ASN A 198 -33.58 47.54 -1.96
CA ASN A 198 -34.05 48.82 -2.52
C ASN A 198 -33.01 49.95 -2.32
N GLU A 199 -33.36 51.18 -2.71
CA GLU A 199 -32.50 52.37 -2.60
C GLU A 199 -32.04 52.68 -1.16
N ASN A 200 -32.82 52.26 -0.16
CA ASN A 200 -32.52 52.43 1.26
C ASN A 200 -31.77 51.24 1.88
N GLY A 201 -31.39 50.25 1.06
CA GLY A 201 -30.79 48.99 1.50
C GLY A 201 -31.75 48.01 2.16
N GLU A 202 -33.07 48.20 2.02
CA GLU A 202 -34.09 47.35 2.64
C GLU A 202 -34.37 46.10 1.80
N TYR A 203 -34.68 44.99 2.47
CA TYR A 203 -35.18 43.76 1.86
C TYR A 203 -36.36 43.17 2.63
N TRP A 204 -37.22 42.45 1.91
CA TRP A 204 -38.26 41.61 2.50
C TRP A 204 -38.68 40.48 1.55
N TYR A 205 -39.05 39.33 2.10
CA TYR A 205 -39.55 38.16 1.38
C TYR A 205 -40.20 37.15 2.34
N TYR A 206 -40.90 36.14 1.80
CA TYR A 206 -41.53 35.09 2.61
C TYR A 206 -40.73 33.79 2.56
N CYS A 207 -40.41 33.21 3.72
CA CYS A 207 -39.71 31.94 3.89
C CYS A 207 -40.41 31.05 4.92
N TYR A 208 -39.76 30.00 5.43
CA TYR A 208 -40.23 29.27 6.61
C TYR A 208 -39.39 29.57 7.84
N LYS A 209 -39.99 29.45 9.04
CA LYS A 209 -39.21 29.17 10.24
C LYS A 209 -38.44 27.87 9.99
N PRO A 210 -37.09 27.88 10.13
CA PRO A 210 -36.29 26.72 9.74
C PRO A 210 -36.55 25.54 10.69
N THR A 211 -36.12 24.35 10.29
CA THR A 211 -36.23 23.12 11.09
C THR A 211 -34.87 22.45 11.19
N ALA A 212 -34.55 21.91 12.37
CA ALA A 212 -33.33 21.16 12.62
C ALA A 212 -33.26 19.91 11.72
N TYR A 213 -32.05 19.48 11.38
CA TYR A 213 -31.83 18.28 10.57
C TYR A 213 -30.62 17.50 11.06
N SER A 214 -30.60 16.19 10.81
CA SER A 214 -29.47 15.33 11.20
C SER A 214 -28.39 15.32 10.13
N LEU A 215 -27.13 15.37 10.56
CA LEU A 215 -25.99 14.98 9.75
C LEU A 215 -25.99 13.45 9.53
N PRO A 216 -25.37 12.94 8.45
CA PRO A 216 -25.21 11.51 8.23
C PRO A 216 -24.36 10.85 9.32
N THR A 217 -24.83 9.71 9.84
CA THR A 217 -24.19 8.97 10.94
C THR A 217 -23.53 7.65 10.50
N ASP A 218 -23.54 7.37 9.21
CA ASP A 218 -23.10 6.12 8.58
C ASP A 218 -21.60 6.12 8.17
N GLY A 219 -20.83 7.11 8.62
CA GLY A 219 -19.43 7.30 8.25
C GLY A 219 -18.51 7.64 9.41
N ALA A 220 -17.27 8.04 9.10
CA ALA A 220 -16.26 8.41 10.10
C ALA A 220 -16.72 9.58 10.98
N ALA A 221 -17.40 10.57 10.42
CA ALA A 221 -18.01 11.66 11.20
C ALA A 221 -19.10 11.15 12.15
N GLY A 222 -19.91 10.19 11.69
CA GLY A 222 -20.90 9.49 12.50
C GLY A 222 -20.29 8.72 13.67
N GLN A 223 -19.20 8.00 13.41
CA GLN A 223 -18.43 7.31 14.44
C GLN A 223 -17.85 8.32 15.44
N LEU A 224 -17.34 9.46 14.97
CA LEU A 224 -16.80 10.49 15.84
C LEU A 224 -17.87 11.10 16.75
N PHE A 225 -19.09 11.37 16.25
CA PHE A 225 -20.21 11.79 17.10
C PHE A 225 -20.46 10.81 18.24
N LYS A 226 -20.50 9.51 17.91
CA LYS A 226 -20.72 8.45 18.90
C LYS A 226 -19.58 8.37 19.92
N THR A 227 -18.33 8.48 19.48
CA THR A 227 -17.15 8.44 20.36
C THR A 227 -17.10 9.65 21.30
N LEU A 228 -17.52 10.83 20.83
CA LEU A 228 -17.56 12.07 21.61
C LEU A 228 -18.85 12.25 22.42
N ASP A 229 -19.77 11.29 22.36
CA ASP A 229 -21.13 11.37 22.95
C ASP A 229 -21.90 12.65 22.52
N ARG A 230 -21.88 12.94 21.22
CA ARG A 230 -22.55 14.10 20.62
C ARG A 230 -23.71 13.67 19.74
N HIS A 231 -24.78 14.47 19.73
CA HIS A 231 -25.87 14.25 18.79
C HIS A 231 -25.48 14.68 17.37
N PRO A 232 -26.10 14.12 16.32
CA PRO A 232 -25.82 14.48 14.93
C PRO A 232 -26.66 15.67 14.41
N PHE A 233 -27.56 16.22 15.23
CA PHE A 233 -28.47 17.28 14.80
C PHE A 233 -27.78 18.63 14.64
N ARG A 234 -27.98 19.27 13.49
CA ARG A 234 -27.74 20.68 13.26
C ARG A 234 -28.95 21.48 13.78
N PRO A 235 -28.75 22.58 14.52
CA PRO A 235 -29.83 23.46 14.92
C PRO A 235 -30.61 23.96 13.70
N ALA A 236 -31.90 24.26 13.84
CA ALA A 236 -32.66 24.90 12.77
C ALA A 236 -31.97 26.19 12.31
N HIS A 237 -31.76 26.37 11.00
CA HIS A 237 -31.19 27.61 10.47
C HIS A 237 -31.66 27.99 9.07
N ILE A 238 -31.58 29.29 8.80
CA ILE A 238 -31.66 29.91 7.47
C ILE A 238 -30.23 30.22 7.02
N HIS A 239 -29.86 29.84 5.79
CA HIS A 239 -28.60 30.29 5.22
C HIS A 239 -28.76 31.60 4.44
N LEU A 240 -27.78 32.47 4.57
CA LEU A 240 -27.71 33.73 3.85
C LEU A 240 -26.32 33.94 3.27
N MET A 241 -26.27 34.37 2.02
CA MET A 241 -25.08 34.97 1.42
C MET A 241 -25.44 36.36 0.93
N VAL A 242 -24.70 37.37 1.38
CA VAL A 242 -24.94 38.77 1.06
C VAL A 242 -23.72 39.35 0.38
N SER A 243 -23.93 39.91 -0.82
CA SER A 243 -22.86 40.51 -1.63
C SER A 243 -23.28 41.87 -2.17
N ALA A 244 -22.34 42.82 -2.15
CA ALA A 244 -22.49 44.14 -2.76
C ALA A 244 -21.15 44.62 -3.31
N ASP A 245 -21.18 45.46 -4.34
CA ASP A 245 -19.98 46.03 -4.94
C ASP A 245 -19.17 46.84 -3.90
N ASN A 246 -17.86 46.63 -3.87
CA ASN A 246 -16.92 47.23 -2.91
C ASN A 246 -17.09 46.79 -1.44
N TYR A 247 -17.86 45.73 -1.16
CA TYR A 247 -17.97 45.13 0.17
C TYR A 247 -17.44 43.69 0.17
N LYS A 248 -17.01 43.23 1.35
CA LYS A 248 -16.64 41.83 1.53
C LYS A 248 -17.93 41.01 1.53
N PRO A 249 -18.03 39.93 0.74
CA PRO A 249 -19.19 39.08 0.78
C PRO A 249 -19.32 38.45 2.17
N LEU A 250 -20.55 38.38 2.68
CA LEU A 250 -20.88 37.72 3.92
C LEU A 250 -21.58 36.41 3.61
N ILE A 251 -21.17 35.34 4.25
CA ILE A 251 -21.91 34.08 4.30
C ILE A 251 -22.23 33.84 5.76
N THR A 252 -23.50 33.60 6.10
CA THR A 252 -23.94 33.46 7.49
C THR A 252 -25.14 32.51 7.61
N GLN A 253 -25.47 32.15 8.85
CA GLN A 253 -26.58 31.26 9.21
C GLN A 253 -27.36 31.88 10.37
N LEU A 254 -28.68 31.94 10.26
CA LEU A 254 -29.55 32.53 11.27
C LEU A 254 -30.35 31.44 11.97
N TYR A 255 -30.39 31.49 13.30
CA TYR A 255 -30.90 30.40 14.13
C TYR A 255 -32.08 30.88 15.00
N PRO A 256 -33.19 30.15 15.08
CA PRO A 256 -34.20 30.41 16.09
C PRO A 256 -33.63 30.18 17.49
N ARG A 257 -33.74 31.17 18.38
CA ARG A 257 -33.24 31.07 19.75
C ARG A 257 -33.91 29.95 20.55
N ASP A 258 -35.13 29.57 20.17
CA ASP A 258 -35.93 28.53 20.80
C ASP A 258 -35.64 27.11 20.29
N ASP A 259 -34.71 26.92 19.35
CA ASP A 259 -34.32 25.60 18.87
C ASP A 259 -33.48 24.84 19.93
N PRO A 260 -33.80 23.58 20.24
CA PRO A 260 -33.17 22.86 21.35
C PRO A 260 -31.67 22.56 21.13
N TYR A 261 -31.16 22.65 19.90
CA TYR A 261 -29.79 22.27 19.58
C TYR A 261 -28.81 23.47 19.54
N VAL A 262 -29.28 24.72 19.66
CA VAL A 262 -28.42 25.92 19.52
C VAL A 262 -27.32 26.00 20.58
N THR A 263 -27.54 25.44 21.76
CA THR A 263 -26.56 25.42 22.86
C THR A 263 -25.51 24.31 22.71
N ASN A 264 -25.75 23.35 21.81
CA ASN A 264 -24.87 22.20 21.60
C ASN A 264 -24.73 21.90 20.10
N ASP A 265 -24.38 22.92 19.33
CA ASP A 265 -24.21 22.78 17.89
C ASP A 265 -23.03 21.85 17.57
N THR A 266 -23.34 20.74 16.92
CA THR A 266 -22.41 19.70 16.47
C THR A 266 -21.27 20.19 15.56
N VAL A 267 -21.39 21.36 14.91
CA VAL A 267 -20.33 21.94 14.06
C VAL A 267 -19.88 23.34 14.47
N PHE A 268 -20.29 23.82 15.65
CA PHE A 268 -19.80 25.08 16.23
C PHE A 268 -20.01 26.32 15.35
N ALA A 269 -21.13 26.40 14.62
CA ALA A 269 -21.45 27.52 13.74
C ALA A 269 -22.41 28.54 14.38
N VAL A 270 -23.04 28.21 15.52
CA VAL A 270 -23.89 29.13 16.27
C VAL A 270 -23.05 30.21 16.94
N LYS A 271 -23.42 31.48 16.71
CA LYS A 271 -22.84 32.67 17.34
C LYS A 271 -23.97 33.51 17.93
N ASP A 272 -23.69 34.22 19.03
CA ASP A 272 -24.71 34.93 19.80
C ASP A 272 -25.48 35.98 18.99
N ASP A 273 -24.80 36.67 18.06
CA ASP A 273 -25.39 37.68 17.18
C ASP A 273 -26.29 37.10 16.08
N LEU A 274 -26.25 35.78 15.87
CA LEU A 274 -27.01 35.05 14.86
C LEU A 274 -28.25 34.33 15.42
N LEU A 275 -28.47 34.40 16.74
CA LEU A 275 -29.67 33.88 17.42
C LEU A 275 -30.79 34.90 17.34
N LEU A 276 -31.94 34.50 16.79
CA LEU A 276 -33.07 35.38 16.51
C LEU A 276 -34.38 34.83 17.07
N ASP A 277 -35.30 35.75 17.39
CA ASP A 277 -36.64 35.44 17.86
C ASP A 277 -37.65 35.59 16.70
N PHE A 278 -38.53 34.60 16.55
CA PHE A 278 -39.58 34.59 15.51
C PHE A 278 -40.90 34.99 16.16
N GLU A 279 -41.40 36.16 15.80
CA GLU A 279 -42.57 36.76 16.44
C GLU A 279 -43.85 36.49 15.64
N PRO A 280 -45.05 36.54 16.24
CA PRO A 280 -46.30 36.44 15.48
C PRO A 280 -46.45 37.57 14.45
N SER A 281 -46.71 37.21 13.19
CA SER A 281 -46.87 38.18 12.10
C SER A 281 -48.25 38.83 12.06
N LYS A 282 -48.28 40.12 11.67
CA LYS A 282 -49.52 40.85 11.34
C LYS A 282 -49.86 40.79 9.85
N ASP A 283 -48.94 40.30 9.01
CA ASP A 283 -49.16 40.12 7.58
C ASP A 283 -50.03 38.88 7.34
N PRO A 284 -51.15 38.98 6.58
CA PRO A 284 -52.04 37.85 6.34
C PRO A 284 -51.40 36.69 5.55
N LYS A 285 -50.24 36.88 4.92
CA LYS A 285 -49.51 35.87 4.16
C LYS A 285 -48.46 35.12 5.01
N ALA A 286 -48.19 35.56 6.24
CA ALA A 286 -47.21 34.95 7.11
C ALA A 286 -47.77 34.66 8.51
N LYS A 287 -47.40 33.52 9.09
CA LYS A 287 -47.69 33.17 10.48
C LYS A 287 -46.74 33.88 11.45
N LEU A 288 -45.48 34.06 11.02
CA LEU A 288 -44.40 34.61 11.82
C LEU A 288 -43.72 35.77 11.10
N ASP A 289 -43.01 36.60 11.87
CA ASP A 289 -42.23 37.74 11.41
C ASP A 289 -40.79 37.60 11.94
N LEU A 290 -39.82 38.01 11.13
CA LEU A 290 -38.39 37.95 11.41
C LEU A 290 -37.71 39.22 10.90
N THR A 291 -37.32 40.10 11.81
CA THR A 291 -36.50 41.28 11.50
C THR A 291 -35.02 40.95 11.68
N TYR A 292 -34.20 41.17 10.64
CA TYR A 292 -32.74 41.01 10.75
C TYR A 292 -31.98 42.02 9.90
N ASN A 293 -30.98 42.69 10.47
CA ASN A 293 -30.12 43.60 9.73
C ASN A 293 -28.76 42.95 9.47
N VAL A 294 -28.26 43.09 8.24
CA VAL A 294 -26.95 42.59 7.83
C VAL A 294 -25.98 43.76 7.76
N THR A 295 -24.85 43.66 8.45
CA THR A 295 -23.80 44.67 8.41
C THR A 295 -22.60 44.15 7.60
N LEU A 296 -22.23 44.84 6.53
CA LEU A 296 -21.11 44.48 5.65
C LEU A 296 -19.90 45.39 5.86
N ALA A 297 -18.70 44.81 5.76
CA ALA A 297 -17.44 45.52 5.82
C ALA A 297 -16.96 45.96 4.42
N PRO A 298 -16.49 47.21 4.23
CA PRO A 298 -15.92 47.67 2.96
C PRO A 298 -14.64 46.91 2.53
N SER A 299 -14.45 46.70 1.22
CA SER A 299 -13.36 45.90 0.61
C SER A 299 -12.05 46.66 0.38
N GLY A 300 -11.69 47.69 1.16
CA GLY A 300 -10.54 48.55 0.84
C GLY A 300 -9.79 49.24 1.98
N LYS A 301 -10.20 49.11 3.24
CA LYS A 301 -9.45 49.66 4.38
C LYS A 301 -8.73 48.55 5.13
N LYS A 302 -7.47 48.81 5.51
CA LYS A 302 -6.57 47.89 6.22
C LYS A 302 -7.29 47.26 7.43
N SER A 303 -7.85 46.06 7.27
CA SER A 303 -7.90 45.18 8.43
C SER A 303 -6.45 44.80 8.72
N THR A 304 -6.00 44.96 9.95
CA THR A 304 -4.73 44.45 10.44
C THR A 304 -4.69 42.92 10.24
N ARG A 305 -4.31 42.47 9.04
CA ARG A 305 -3.94 41.08 8.74
C ARG A 305 -2.42 40.99 8.85
N LEU A 306 -1.95 40.10 9.72
CA LEU A 306 -0.61 39.52 9.61
C LEU A 306 -0.45 38.94 8.19
N GLU A 307 0.53 39.45 7.46
CA GLU A 307 0.74 39.19 6.03
C GLU A 307 1.00 37.71 5.74
N VAL A 308 0.15 37.11 4.92
CA VAL A 308 0.47 35.96 4.06
C VAL A 308 -0.37 36.05 2.79
N GLN A 309 0.29 35.96 1.63
CA GLN A 309 -0.32 36.03 0.29
C GLN A 309 -1.11 34.76 -0.12
N PRO A 310 -2.22 34.88 -0.87
CA PRO A 310 -2.86 33.81 -1.68
C PRO A 310 -2.78 34.13 -3.21
N PRO A 311 -3.43 33.42 -4.18
CA PRO A 311 -4.46 32.36 -4.08
C PRO A 311 -4.39 31.19 -5.12
N PHE A 312 -5.31 30.21 -5.01
CA PHE A 312 -5.79 29.37 -6.13
C PHE A 312 -7.31 29.12 -6.04
N HIS A 313 -7.97 29.14 -7.20
CA HIS A 313 -9.44 29.05 -7.43
C HIS A 313 -9.95 27.61 -7.67
N LEU A 314 -11.19 27.31 -7.27
CA LEU A 314 -11.95 26.09 -7.61
C LEU A 314 -13.45 26.42 -7.85
N VAL A 315 -14.08 25.91 -8.91
CA VAL A 315 -15.55 25.85 -9.08
C VAL A 315 -15.97 24.55 -9.82
N MET A 316 -17.08 23.93 -9.35
CA MET A 316 -17.77 22.70 -9.81
C MET A 316 -18.65 22.85 -11.08
N HIS A 317 -19.23 21.75 -11.61
CA HIS A 317 -20.69 21.53 -11.82
C HIS A 317 -21.08 20.08 -12.23
N LEU A 318 -22.27 19.60 -11.79
CA LEU A 318 -22.90 18.27 -11.94
C LEU A 318 -24.29 18.36 -12.64
N ARG A 319 -24.79 17.26 -13.26
CA ARG A 319 -26.22 16.79 -13.42
C ARG A 319 -26.34 15.69 -14.54
N GLN A 320 -27.32 14.77 -14.68
CA GLN A 320 -28.23 13.92 -13.86
C GLN A 320 -29.14 13.02 -14.80
N PHE A 321 -29.49 11.76 -14.42
CA PHE A 321 -30.68 10.89 -14.80
C PHE A 321 -30.82 10.22 -16.23
N ASN A 322 -31.50 9.07 -16.54
CA ASN A 322 -32.16 7.90 -15.86
C ASN A 322 -32.43 6.70 -16.86
N PHE A 323 -32.89 5.53 -16.36
CA PHE A 323 -33.04 4.14 -16.93
C PHE A 323 -34.32 3.82 -17.80
N PRO A 324 -34.45 2.65 -18.55
CA PRO A 324 -34.94 1.32 -18.05
C PRO A 324 -34.42 0.00 -18.75
N ARG A 325 -34.73 -1.18 -18.17
CA ARG A 325 -34.33 -2.60 -18.48
C ARG A 325 -35.43 -3.40 -19.29
N PRO A 326 -35.43 -4.76 -19.38
CA PRO A 326 -34.69 -5.66 -20.30
C PRO A 326 -35.60 -6.68 -21.06
N LEU A 327 -35.05 -7.49 -22.00
CA LEU A 327 -35.70 -8.72 -22.52
C LEU A 327 -34.73 -9.92 -22.56
N SER A 328 -35.32 -11.10 -22.53
CA SER A 328 -34.90 -12.38 -21.94
C SER A 328 -33.90 -13.26 -22.71
N ARG A 329 -33.21 -14.10 -21.93
CA ARG A 329 -32.29 -15.19 -22.31
C ARG A 329 -32.95 -16.30 -23.15
N VAL A 330 -32.15 -16.92 -24.03
CA VAL A 330 -32.29 -18.32 -24.45
C VAL A 330 -31.06 -19.08 -23.93
N CYS A 331 -31.29 -20.27 -23.37
CA CYS A 331 -30.32 -21.11 -22.66
C CYS A 331 -30.54 -22.57 -23.09
N LEU A 332 -29.50 -23.39 -23.19
CA LEU A 332 -29.45 -24.88 -23.12
C LEU A 332 -27.94 -25.32 -23.17
N PRO A 333 -27.49 -26.49 -22.66
CA PRO A 333 -27.51 -26.97 -21.27
C PRO A 333 -26.15 -27.58 -20.76
N ILE A 334 -25.63 -26.97 -19.68
CA ILE A 334 -25.01 -27.50 -18.44
C ILE A 334 -24.55 -28.98 -18.28
N THR A 335 -23.32 -29.14 -17.76
CA THR A 335 -22.96 -30.00 -16.59
C THR A 335 -22.16 -29.14 -15.57
N CYS A 336 -22.79 -28.31 -14.72
CA CYS A 336 -23.21 -28.46 -13.31
C CYS A 336 -22.16 -29.05 -12.34
N SER A 337 -21.80 -28.48 -11.18
CA SER A 337 -22.02 -27.16 -10.52
C SER A 337 -21.09 -27.13 -9.27
N ARG A 338 -20.67 -25.98 -8.74
CA ARG A 338 -21.49 -25.19 -7.80
C ARG A 338 -21.16 -23.70 -7.85
N ALA A 339 -22.23 -22.93 -7.75
CA ALA A 339 -22.34 -21.50 -7.98
C ALA A 339 -21.95 -20.64 -6.75
N LEU A 340 -21.42 -19.45 -7.04
CA LEU A 340 -21.72 -18.24 -6.29
C LEU A 340 -22.28 -17.20 -7.25
N THR A 341 -23.52 -16.80 -7.00
CA THR A 341 -24.28 -15.80 -7.75
C THR A 341 -23.91 -14.39 -7.29
N SER A 342 -23.30 -13.63 -8.21
CA SER A 342 -23.45 -12.19 -8.52
C SER A 342 -23.97 -11.22 -7.44
N SER A 343 -23.20 -10.14 -7.20
CA SER A 343 -23.63 -8.81 -7.66
C SER A 343 -22.50 -7.76 -7.73
N ALA A 344 -22.49 -7.06 -8.87
CA ALA A 344 -21.83 -5.79 -9.20
C ALA A 344 -20.32 -5.81 -9.58
N VAL A 345 -20.09 -5.76 -10.89
CA VAL A 345 -18.81 -5.38 -11.54
C VAL A 345 -18.54 -3.89 -11.25
N PRO A 346 -17.37 -3.49 -10.73
CA PRO A 346 -17.01 -2.08 -10.55
C PRO A 346 -16.84 -1.41 -11.92
N LYS A 347 -17.59 -0.32 -12.17
CA LYS A 347 -17.33 0.62 -13.27
C LYS A 347 -16.55 1.80 -12.70
N MET A 348 -15.34 2.05 -13.20
CA MET A 348 -14.55 3.23 -12.85
C MET A 348 -14.16 3.99 -14.11
N ARG A 349 -14.51 5.29 -14.19
CA ARG A 349 -13.93 6.28 -15.10
C ARG A 349 -14.06 7.68 -14.49
N VAL A 350 -12.98 8.45 -14.50
CA VAL A 350 -12.96 9.92 -14.27
C VAL A 350 -12.40 10.58 -15.56
N PRO A 351 -12.88 11.76 -16.00
CA PRO A 351 -12.71 12.24 -17.38
C PRO A 351 -11.55 13.22 -17.53
N TYR A 352 -10.59 12.94 -18.42
CA TYR A 352 -9.47 13.85 -18.75
C TYR A 352 -9.75 14.80 -19.94
N ALA A 353 -11.00 14.91 -20.41
CA ALA A 353 -11.34 15.85 -21.50
C ALA A 353 -12.75 16.43 -21.32
N PRO A 354 -12.98 17.71 -21.66
CA PRO A 354 -14.32 18.30 -21.69
C PRO A 354 -15.29 17.45 -22.52
N SER A 355 -16.58 17.49 -22.20
CA SER A 355 -17.62 16.79 -22.99
C SER A 355 -17.86 17.42 -24.34
N GLU A 356 -17.51 18.70 -24.49
CA GLU A 356 -17.68 19.47 -25.72
C GLU A 356 -16.32 19.84 -26.33
N PRO A 357 -16.18 19.72 -27.66
CA PRO A 357 -14.95 20.11 -28.33
C PRO A 357 -14.74 21.63 -28.25
N PRO A 358 -13.51 22.10 -27.99
CA PRO A 358 -13.21 23.53 -27.89
C PRO A 358 -13.33 24.28 -29.24
N ASN A 359 -13.39 23.56 -30.35
CA ASN A 359 -13.64 24.09 -31.70
C ASN A 359 -14.12 22.98 -32.64
N GLU A 360 -14.57 23.36 -33.84
CA GLU A 360 -15.11 22.44 -34.84
C GLU A 360 -14.12 21.39 -35.34
N GLU A 361 -12.85 21.78 -35.44
CA GLU A 361 -11.76 20.90 -35.87
C GLU A 361 -11.45 19.81 -34.82
N ALA A 362 -11.70 20.08 -33.54
CA ALA A 362 -11.53 19.11 -32.46
C ALA A 362 -12.74 18.15 -32.33
N ARG A 363 -13.87 18.42 -32.98
CA ARG A 363 -15.10 17.62 -32.86
C ARG A 363 -14.91 16.12 -33.16
N PRO A 364 -14.20 15.71 -34.23
CA PRO A 364 -13.96 14.29 -34.48
C PRO A 364 -13.13 13.61 -33.38
N ILE A 365 -12.22 14.36 -32.73
CA ILE A 365 -11.41 13.87 -31.61
C ILE A 365 -12.29 13.68 -30.37
N TYR A 366 -13.17 14.62 -30.08
CA TYR A 366 -14.06 14.57 -28.92
C TYR A 366 -15.17 13.53 -29.08
N GLU A 367 -15.69 13.34 -30.30
CA GLU A 367 -16.59 12.22 -30.62
C GLU A 367 -15.89 10.87 -30.46
N ARG A 368 -14.58 10.78 -30.77
CA ARG A 368 -13.78 9.58 -30.46
C ARG A 368 -13.63 9.35 -28.96
N ILE A 369 -13.39 10.42 -28.18
CA ILE A 369 -13.27 10.35 -26.72
C ILE A 369 -14.62 9.98 -26.07
N ALA A 370 -15.74 10.52 -26.55
CA ALA A 370 -17.08 10.20 -26.07
C ALA A 370 -17.45 8.73 -26.34
N GLU A 371 -17.10 8.22 -27.52
CA GLU A 371 -17.30 6.80 -27.85
C GLU A 371 -16.44 5.88 -26.99
N ARG A 372 -15.17 6.27 -26.76
CA ARG A 372 -14.25 5.57 -25.85
C ARG A 372 -14.82 5.46 -24.44
N ARG A 373 -15.69 6.39 -23.99
CA ARG A 373 -16.31 6.46 -22.65
C ARG A 373 -17.53 5.54 -22.46
N LYS A 374 -18.04 4.87 -23.51
CA LYS A 374 -19.15 3.92 -23.38
C LYS A 374 -18.78 2.80 -22.39
N PRO A 375 -19.72 2.32 -21.54
CA PRO A 375 -19.43 1.27 -20.57
C PRO A 375 -19.05 -0.04 -21.27
N ARG A 376 -17.90 -0.64 -20.89
CA ARG A 376 -17.51 -1.99 -21.34
C ARG A 376 -17.20 -2.86 -20.11
N PRO A 377 -17.39 -4.18 -20.18
CA PRO A 377 -16.93 -5.08 -19.13
C PRO A 377 -15.41 -4.97 -19.01
N LEU A 378 -14.88 -4.88 -17.78
CA LEU A 378 -13.45 -5.00 -17.54
C LEU A 378 -13.06 -6.47 -17.65
N ILE A 379 -12.01 -6.75 -18.42
CA ILE A 379 -11.46 -8.09 -18.54
C ILE A 379 -10.27 -8.26 -17.58
N PRO A 380 -9.82 -9.49 -17.26
CA PRO A 380 -8.73 -9.72 -16.30
C PRO A 380 -7.44 -8.93 -16.58
N LEU A 381 -7.13 -8.64 -17.85
CA LEU A 381 -6.01 -7.76 -18.22
C LEU A 381 -6.18 -6.31 -17.71
N ASP A 382 -7.41 -5.77 -17.72
CA ASP A 382 -7.73 -4.46 -17.15
C ASP A 382 -7.59 -4.47 -15.61
N LEU A 383 -7.73 -5.65 -14.97
CA LEU A 383 -7.56 -5.85 -13.52
C LEU A 383 -6.10 -6.07 -13.12
N ALA A 384 -5.30 -6.73 -13.96
CA ALA A 384 -3.88 -6.99 -13.69
C ALA A 384 -3.01 -5.72 -13.77
N LEU A 385 -3.41 -4.74 -14.58
CA LEU A 385 -2.69 -3.47 -14.76
C LEU A 385 -3.03 -2.40 -13.70
N LEU A 386 -3.84 -2.72 -12.68
CA LEU A 386 -4.22 -1.82 -11.58
C LEU A 386 -3.08 -1.47 -10.60
N HIS A 387 -1.87 -2.03 -10.77
CA HIS A 387 -0.78 -1.87 -9.80
C HIS A 387 0.16 -0.67 -10.07
N ASN A 388 -0.09 0.18 -11.08
CA ASN A 388 0.63 1.45 -11.27
C ASN A 388 -0.26 2.52 -11.99
N PRO A 389 -0.85 3.50 -11.27
CA PRO A 389 -1.92 4.34 -11.80
C PRO A 389 -1.56 5.22 -13.01
N ALA A 390 -0.31 5.70 -13.11
CA ALA A 390 0.08 6.65 -14.15
C ALA A 390 0.34 5.99 -15.52
N VAL A 391 0.81 4.74 -15.54
CA VAL A 391 1.03 3.95 -16.78
C VAL A 391 -0.27 3.28 -17.23
N ALA A 392 -1.10 2.87 -16.28
CA ALA A 392 -2.38 2.22 -16.52
C ALA A 392 -3.35 3.11 -17.32
N ASP A 393 -3.46 4.42 -17.01
CA ASP A 393 -4.44 5.29 -17.69
C ASP A 393 -4.09 5.60 -19.15
N GLY A 394 -2.81 5.81 -19.46
CA GLY A 394 -2.33 6.02 -20.84
C GLY A 394 -2.50 4.76 -21.70
N TRP A 395 -2.13 3.60 -21.15
CA TRP A 395 -2.24 2.32 -21.83
C TRP A 395 -3.68 1.84 -22.01
N ASN A 396 -4.52 1.99 -20.97
CA ASN A 396 -5.96 1.70 -21.03
C ASN A 396 -6.69 2.63 -22.00
N SER A 397 -6.24 3.88 -22.15
CA SER A 397 -6.74 4.81 -23.16
C SER A 397 -6.35 4.40 -24.59
N PHE A 398 -5.14 3.85 -24.77
CA PHE A 398 -4.66 3.35 -26.07
C PHE A 398 -5.35 2.04 -26.48
N VAL A 399 -5.40 1.03 -25.61
CA VAL A 399 -6.16 -0.21 -25.84
C VAL A 399 -7.66 0.08 -25.95
N GLY A 400 -8.15 1.07 -25.21
CA GLY A 400 -9.49 1.63 -25.34
C GLY A 400 -9.76 2.21 -26.72
N ALA A 401 -8.80 2.94 -27.30
CA ALA A 401 -8.89 3.49 -28.65
C ALA A 401 -9.01 2.38 -29.71
N ILE A 402 -8.11 1.39 -29.63
CA ILE A 402 -8.07 0.23 -30.54
C ILE A 402 -9.38 -0.59 -30.46
N ARG A 403 -10.00 -0.68 -29.28
CA ARG A 403 -11.24 -1.47 -29.11
C ARG A 403 -12.53 -0.75 -29.53
N THR A 404 -12.55 0.58 -29.58
CA THR A 404 -13.83 1.33 -29.69
C THR A 404 -14.05 2.08 -30.99
N LYS A 405 -12.99 2.47 -31.72
CA LYS A 405 -13.11 3.11 -33.04
C LYS A 405 -11.91 2.77 -33.92
N THR A 406 -12.02 1.67 -34.65
CA THR A 406 -11.12 1.28 -35.75
C THR A 406 -11.93 1.08 -37.01
N SER A 407 -11.33 1.34 -38.16
CA SER A 407 -11.81 0.88 -39.47
C SER A 407 -11.65 -0.63 -39.68
N LEU A 408 -10.90 -1.32 -38.82
CA LEU A 408 -10.81 -2.79 -38.81
C LEU A 408 -12.16 -3.47 -38.48
N PRO A 409 -12.61 -4.43 -39.31
CA PRO A 409 -13.73 -5.30 -39.01
C PRO A 409 -13.46 -6.10 -37.73
N ASP A 410 -14.51 -6.31 -36.92
CA ASP A 410 -14.40 -7.10 -35.69
C ASP A 410 -13.93 -8.54 -35.96
N THR A 411 -14.26 -9.12 -37.12
CA THR A 411 -13.76 -10.45 -37.54
C THR A 411 -12.24 -10.50 -37.57
N ILE A 412 -11.61 -9.51 -38.21
CA ILE A 412 -10.17 -9.42 -38.42
C ILE A 412 -9.44 -9.03 -37.13
N LYS A 413 -9.97 -8.03 -36.42
CA LYS A 413 -9.40 -7.54 -35.17
C LYS A 413 -9.37 -8.62 -34.09
N GLU A 414 -10.50 -9.29 -33.86
CA GLU A 414 -10.61 -10.32 -32.82
C GLU A 414 -9.84 -11.59 -33.21
N LEU A 415 -9.74 -11.90 -34.51
CA LEU A 415 -8.90 -12.99 -35.02
C LEU A 415 -7.40 -12.73 -34.78
N ALA A 416 -6.92 -11.53 -35.08
CA ALA A 416 -5.53 -11.14 -34.82
C ALA A 416 -5.20 -11.20 -33.32
N ILE A 417 -6.08 -10.68 -32.46
CA ILE A 417 -5.91 -10.75 -30.99
C ILE A 417 -5.90 -12.20 -30.51
N SER A 418 -6.78 -13.05 -31.05
CA SER A 418 -6.82 -14.48 -30.71
C SER A 418 -5.53 -15.20 -31.10
N ARG A 419 -4.95 -14.88 -32.27
CA ARG A 419 -3.65 -15.44 -32.70
C ARG A 419 -2.48 -14.95 -31.85
N VAL A 420 -2.48 -13.66 -31.46
CA VAL A 420 -1.53 -13.13 -30.46
C VAL A 420 -1.65 -13.89 -29.14
N ALA A 421 -2.88 -14.17 -28.69
CA ALA A 421 -3.12 -14.92 -27.46
C ALA A 421 -2.56 -16.35 -27.53
N VAL A 422 -2.72 -17.04 -28.67
CA VAL A 422 -2.12 -18.37 -28.90
C VAL A 422 -0.59 -18.30 -28.80
N HIS A 423 0.06 -17.38 -29.52
CA HIS A 423 1.53 -17.25 -29.48
C HIS A 423 2.08 -16.91 -28.10
N ASN A 424 1.33 -16.13 -27.33
CA ASN A 424 1.74 -15.70 -26.00
C ASN A 424 1.33 -16.66 -24.88
N HIS A 425 0.59 -17.74 -25.20
CA HIS A 425 -0.05 -18.64 -24.23
C HIS A 425 -1.00 -17.92 -23.26
N ALA A 426 -1.71 -16.92 -23.76
CA ALA A 426 -2.59 -16.04 -22.99
C ALA A 426 -4.02 -16.61 -22.93
N VAL A 427 -4.24 -17.57 -22.01
CA VAL A 427 -5.49 -18.36 -21.92
C VAL A 427 -6.73 -17.49 -21.70
N HIS A 428 -6.63 -16.40 -20.93
CA HIS A 428 -7.76 -15.53 -20.66
C HIS A 428 -8.12 -14.63 -21.85
N GLU A 429 -7.13 -14.09 -22.53
CA GLU A 429 -7.29 -13.35 -23.78
C GLU A 429 -7.93 -14.26 -24.83
N TRP A 430 -7.49 -15.52 -24.90
CA TRP A 430 -8.10 -16.53 -25.75
C TRP A 430 -9.59 -16.73 -25.43
N ASP A 431 -9.95 -17.04 -24.17
CA ASP A 431 -11.33 -17.35 -23.77
C ASP A 431 -12.32 -16.21 -24.11
N ILE A 432 -11.84 -14.97 -24.06
CA ILE A 432 -12.65 -13.78 -24.34
C ILE A 432 -12.68 -13.48 -25.83
N HIS A 433 -11.52 -13.38 -26.48
CA HIS A 433 -11.42 -12.90 -27.85
C HIS A 433 -11.84 -13.97 -28.87
N ALA A 434 -11.66 -15.27 -28.57
CA ALA A 434 -12.21 -16.33 -29.42
C ALA A 434 -13.75 -16.30 -29.43
N ALA A 435 -14.40 -16.01 -28.29
CA ALA A 435 -15.85 -15.86 -28.22
C ALA A 435 -16.34 -14.61 -28.98
N LEU A 436 -15.58 -13.52 -28.95
CA LEU A 436 -15.88 -12.30 -29.71
C LEU A 436 -15.67 -12.50 -31.21
N ALA A 437 -14.61 -13.21 -31.62
CA ALA A 437 -14.36 -13.59 -33.00
C ALA A 437 -15.50 -14.47 -33.56
N LEU A 438 -15.96 -15.48 -32.81
CA LEU A 438 -17.14 -16.26 -33.18
C LEU A 438 -18.38 -15.39 -33.38
N LYS A 439 -18.61 -14.46 -32.46
CA LYS A 439 -19.75 -13.54 -32.52
C LYS A 439 -19.66 -12.59 -33.72
N ALA A 440 -18.45 -12.17 -34.09
CA ALA A 440 -18.20 -11.30 -35.23
C ALA A 440 -18.35 -12.01 -36.58
N GLY A 441 -18.35 -13.35 -36.60
CA GLY A 441 -18.57 -14.16 -37.81
C GLY A 441 -17.39 -15.03 -38.22
N VAL A 442 -16.31 -15.09 -37.43
CA VAL A 442 -15.21 -16.04 -37.67
C VAL A 442 -15.71 -17.46 -37.44
N SER A 443 -15.43 -18.37 -38.37
CA SER A 443 -15.93 -19.74 -38.27
C SER A 443 -15.25 -20.51 -37.12
N LYS A 444 -15.96 -21.47 -36.53
CA LYS A 444 -15.37 -22.38 -35.52
C LYS A 444 -14.16 -23.15 -36.07
N GLN A 445 -14.17 -23.46 -37.37
CA GLN A 445 -13.06 -24.16 -38.03
C GLN A 445 -11.83 -23.27 -38.12
N VAL A 446 -12.00 -21.98 -38.47
CA VAL A 446 -10.92 -21.00 -38.49
C VAL A 446 -10.33 -20.81 -37.10
N LEU A 447 -11.17 -20.62 -36.06
CA LEU A 447 -10.67 -20.47 -34.69
C LEU A 447 -9.99 -21.72 -34.13
N GLN A 448 -10.45 -22.92 -34.48
CA GLN A 448 -9.72 -24.14 -34.14
C GLN A 448 -8.34 -24.15 -34.81
N ALA A 449 -8.28 -23.79 -36.09
CA ALA A 449 -7.03 -23.70 -36.84
C ALA A 449 -6.10 -22.55 -36.37
N VAL A 450 -6.60 -21.53 -35.67
CA VAL A 450 -5.74 -20.50 -35.02
C VAL A 450 -4.79 -21.12 -33.98
N PHE A 451 -5.09 -22.29 -33.41
CA PHE A 451 -4.12 -23.04 -32.60
C PHE A 451 -3.19 -23.91 -33.45
N ASP A 452 -3.75 -24.59 -34.45
CA ASP A 452 -3.07 -25.68 -35.14
C ASP A 452 -2.19 -25.21 -36.31
N LEU A 453 -2.36 -23.96 -36.77
CA LEU A 453 -1.61 -23.43 -37.90
C LEU A 453 -0.13 -23.21 -37.56
N PRO A 454 0.81 -23.72 -38.39
CA PRO A 454 2.23 -23.45 -38.25
C PRO A 454 2.53 -21.95 -38.28
N VAL A 455 3.45 -21.53 -37.42
CA VAL A 455 3.86 -20.12 -37.32
C VAL A 455 4.64 -19.70 -38.56
N THR A 456 4.22 -18.64 -39.23
CA THR A 456 5.01 -18.04 -40.32
C THR A 456 6.02 -17.04 -39.75
N LYS A 457 7.28 -17.43 -39.69
CA LYS A 457 8.39 -16.61 -39.15
C LYS A 457 8.99 -15.70 -40.23
N HIS A 458 9.83 -14.75 -39.81
CA HIS A 458 10.69 -14.00 -40.71
C HIS A 458 11.57 -14.94 -41.55
N GLY A 459 11.78 -14.65 -42.83
CA GLY A 459 12.43 -15.56 -43.80
C GLY A 459 11.56 -16.70 -44.34
N MET A 460 10.28 -16.80 -43.96
CA MET A 460 9.32 -17.74 -44.55
C MET A 460 8.36 -17.03 -45.50
N VAL A 461 8.20 -17.58 -46.71
CA VAL A 461 7.26 -17.08 -47.72
C VAL A 461 5.82 -17.51 -47.35
N ALA A 462 4.87 -16.59 -47.47
CA ALA A 462 3.45 -16.88 -47.24
C ALA A 462 2.95 -17.93 -48.25
N LYS A 463 2.22 -18.94 -47.75
CA LYS A 463 1.65 -20.01 -48.59
C LYS A 463 0.24 -19.64 -49.05
N GLU A 464 -0.38 -20.42 -49.93
CA GLU A 464 -1.81 -20.25 -50.23
C GLU A 464 -2.67 -20.50 -48.98
N ALA A 465 -3.82 -19.81 -48.90
CA ALA A 465 -4.73 -19.91 -47.76
C ALA A 465 -5.23 -21.36 -47.59
N PRO A 466 -5.12 -21.96 -46.40
CA PRO A 466 -5.68 -23.28 -46.10
C PRO A 466 -7.18 -23.33 -46.33
N ALA A 467 -7.71 -24.51 -46.69
CA ALA A 467 -9.14 -24.70 -46.90
C ALA A 467 -9.95 -24.25 -45.67
N GLY A 468 -10.91 -23.35 -45.88
CA GLY A 468 -11.76 -22.78 -44.83
C GLY A 468 -11.33 -21.40 -44.32
N PHE A 469 -10.16 -20.88 -44.73
CA PHE A 469 -9.76 -19.49 -44.51
C PHE A 469 -10.13 -18.62 -45.72
N SER A 470 -10.64 -17.42 -45.47
CA SER A 470 -10.63 -16.36 -46.50
C SER A 470 -9.20 -15.82 -46.70
N SER A 471 -8.96 -15.23 -47.88
CA SER A 471 -7.69 -14.57 -48.19
C SER A 471 -7.37 -13.44 -47.19
N GLU A 472 -8.39 -12.76 -46.67
CA GLU A 472 -8.28 -11.72 -45.64
C GLU A 472 -7.85 -12.29 -44.28
N GLU A 473 -8.53 -13.33 -43.79
CA GLU A 473 -8.20 -13.97 -42.50
C GLU A 473 -6.79 -14.57 -42.52
N TYR A 474 -6.41 -15.24 -43.59
CA TYR A 474 -5.08 -15.84 -43.72
C TYR A 474 -3.98 -14.77 -43.78
N ALA A 475 -4.18 -13.70 -44.54
CA ALA A 475 -3.22 -12.60 -44.61
C ALA A 475 -2.97 -11.96 -43.23
N VAL A 476 -4.03 -11.78 -42.44
CA VAL A 476 -3.96 -11.23 -41.08
C VAL A 476 -3.24 -12.17 -40.12
N ILE A 477 -3.47 -13.48 -40.21
CA ILE A 477 -2.76 -14.46 -39.37
C ILE A 477 -1.26 -14.47 -39.67
N VAL A 478 -0.88 -14.52 -40.95
CA VAL A 478 0.55 -14.52 -41.35
C VAL A 478 1.24 -13.22 -40.92
N TYR A 479 0.57 -12.07 -41.10
CA TYR A 479 1.08 -10.78 -40.65
C TYR A 479 1.21 -10.71 -39.13
N THR A 480 0.23 -11.26 -38.39
CA THR A 480 0.25 -11.36 -36.93
C THR A 480 1.39 -12.26 -36.44
N ASP A 481 1.65 -13.38 -37.11
CA ASP A 481 2.74 -14.30 -36.78
C ASP A 481 4.10 -13.59 -36.88
N GLN A 482 4.37 -12.89 -37.99
CA GLN A 482 5.64 -12.18 -38.18
C GLN A 482 5.78 -10.99 -37.23
N MET A 483 4.72 -10.21 -37.01
CA MET A 483 4.70 -9.10 -36.05
C MET A 483 4.87 -9.55 -34.59
N THR A 484 4.43 -10.76 -34.25
CA THR A 484 4.45 -11.27 -32.87
C THR A 484 5.71 -12.05 -32.55
N VAL A 485 6.21 -12.85 -33.50
CA VAL A 485 7.36 -13.73 -33.27
C VAL A 485 8.68 -13.11 -33.72
N GLY A 486 8.67 -12.31 -34.80
CA GLY A 486 9.88 -11.71 -35.39
C GLY A 486 10.00 -10.19 -35.21
N VAL A 487 8.91 -9.48 -34.92
CA VAL A 487 8.84 -7.99 -34.84
C VAL A 487 9.31 -7.31 -36.15
N GLN A 488 9.36 -8.07 -37.25
CA GLN A 488 9.70 -7.64 -38.59
C GLN A 488 8.79 -8.38 -39.55
N VAL A 489 8.29 -7.66 -40.56
CA VAL A 489 7.39 -8.19 -41.59
C VAL A 489 8.08 -8.08 -42.93
N GLU A 490 8.13 -9.19 -43.68
CA GLU A 490 8.68 -9.21 -45.05
C GLU A 490 7.85 -8.33 -45.99
N ASP A 491 8.50 -7.73 -46.99
CA ASP A 491 7.82 -6.89 -47.98
C ASP A 491 6.66 -7.63 -48.67
N GLU A 492 6.83 -8.92 -48.99
CA GLU A 492 5.80 -9.77 -49.58
C GLU A 492 4.57 -9.96 -48.65
N VAL A 493 4.79 -10.10 -47.34
CA VAL A 493 3.72 -10.24 -46.34
C VAL A 493 3.02 -8.90 -46.08
N SER A 494 3.78 -7.81 -46.10
CA SER A 494 3.27 -6.43 -46.05
C SER A 494 2.39 -6.13 -47.26
N GLU A 495 2.82 -6.49 -48.46
CA GLU A 495 2.02 -6.40 -49.69
C GLU A 495 0.77 -7.28 -49.62
N MET A 496 0.88 -8.49 -49.08
CA MET A 496 -0.26 -9.41 -48.96
C MET A 496 -1.39 -8.80 -48.12
N VAL A 497 -1.08 -8.14 -47.00
CA VAL A 497 -2.10 -7.44 -46.20
C VAL A 497 -2.60 -6.18 -46.91
N LYS A 498 -1.73 -5.41 -47.58
CA LYS A 498 -2.13 -4.21 -48.34
C LYS A 498 -3.03 -4.51 -49.55
N ARG A 499 -3.03 -5.74 -50.07
CA ARG A 499 -3.96 -6.16 -51.14
C ARG A 499 -5.39 -6.35 -50.64
N VAL A 500 -5.56 -6.61 -49.35
CA VAL A 500 -6.86 -6.96 -48.77
C VAL A 500 -7.35 -5.97 -47.71
N LEU A 501 -6.44 -5.15 -47.14
CA LEU A 501 -6.75 -4.08 -46.20
C LEU A 501 -6.25 -2.73 -46.75
N SER A 502 -6.98 -1.65 -46.48
CA SER A 502 -6.50 -0.29 -46.76
C SER A 502 -5.30 0.09 -45.88
N ASP A 503 -4.49 1.07 -46.31
CA ASP A 503 -3.33 1.54 -45.53
C ASP A 503 -3.71 1.93 -44.08
N THR A 504 -4.86 2.57 -43.90
CA THR A 504 -5.39 2.93 -42.57
C THR A 504 -5.65 1.69 -41.71
N MET A 505 -6.24 0.64 -42.29
CA MET A 505 -6.53 -0.61 -41.60
C MET A 505 -5.26 -1.40 -41.28
N VAL A 506 -4.25 -1.35 -42.15
CA VAL A 506 -2.93 -1.94 -41.88
C VAL A 506 -2.33 -1.28 -40.64
N VAL A 507 -2.31 0.06 -40.57
CA VAL A 507 -1.79 0.80 -39.40
C VAL A 507 -2.55 0.45 -38.13
N GLU A 508 -3.88 0.39 -38.20
CA GLU A 508 -4.71 -0.02 -37.05
C GLU A 508 -4.45 -1.48 -36.65
N LEU A 509 -4.18 -2.38 -37.60
CA LEU A 509 -3.87 -3.79 -37.35
C LEU A 509 -2.51 -3.91 -36.67
N THR A 510 -1.51 -3.21 -37.18
CA THR A 510 -0.17 -3.12 -36.58
C THR A 510 -0.27 -2.58 -35.15
N ALA A 511 -1.02 -1.50 -34.94
CA ALA A 511 -1.23 -0.93 -33.60
C ALA A 511 -1.97 -1.89 -32.66
N THR A 512 -2.95 -2.64 -33.18
CA THR A 512 -3.67 -3.67 -32.43
C THR A 512 -2.72 -4.79 -31.99
N ILE A 513 -2.00 -5.39 -32.93
CA ILE A 513 -1.06 -6.47 -32.64
C ILE A 513 0.03 -6.00 -31.67
N ALA A 514 0.61 -4.81 -31.89
CA ALA A 514 1.62 -4.23 -31.02
C ALA A 514 1.10 -3.98 -29.59
N ALA A 515 -0.13 -3.47 -29.44
CA ALA A 515 -0.74 -3.23 -28.14
C ALA A 515 -0.94 -4.54 -27.34
N TYR A 516 -1.39 -5.61 -28.00
CA TYR A 516 -1.57 -6.89 -27.33
C TYR A 516 -0.25 -7.67 -27.15
N ASN A 517 0.76 -7.43 -27.99
CA ASN A 517 2.13 -7.93 -27.75
C ASN A 517 2.80 -7.25 -26.55
N ALA A 518 2.61 -5.95 -26.38
CA ALA A 518 3.16 -5.19 -25.24
C ALA A 518 2.48 -5.51 -23.89
N SER A 519 1.37 -6.29 -23.88
CA SER A 519 0.83 -6.89 -22.65
C SER A 519 1.79 -7.92 -22.02
N ARG A 520 2.79 -8.38 -22.78
CA ARG A 520 4.06 -8.89 -22.27
C ARG A 520 5.13 -7.80 -22.34
N ILE A 521 5.26 -6.96 -21.32
CA ILE A 521 6.62 -6.63 -20.90
C ILE A 521 7.13 -7.88 -20.19
N ARG A 522 7.64 -8.84 -20.97
CA ARG A 522 8.72 -9.68 -20.46
C ARG A 522 9.96 -8.78 -20.35
N PRO A 523 10.70 -8.83 -19.24
CA PRO A 523 11.92 -8.07 -19.07
C PRO A 523 13.01 -8.68 -19.98
N THR A 524 13.06 -8.29 -21.24
CA THR A 524 14.14 -8.72 -22.15
C THR A 524 14.33 -7.69 -23.24
N LEU A 525 15.06 -6.63 -22.90
CA LEU A 525 16.12 -6.02 -23.71
C LEU A 525 17.08 -5.31 -22.74
N ILE A 526 17.53 -6.03 -21.70
CA ILE A 526 18.86 -5.79 -21.18
C ILE A 526 19.74 -6.67 -22.05
N THR A 527 20.62 -6.07 -22.84
CA THR A 527 21.76 -6.75 -23.42
C THR A 527 22.62 -7.26 -22.27
N THR A 528 22.27 -8.43 -21.76
CA THR A 528 23.10 -9.15 -20.79
C THR A 528 24.33 -9.58 -21.55
N ALA A 529 25.44 -8.88 -21.32
CA ALA A 529 26.74 -9.50 -21.45
C ALA A 529 26.65 -10.83 -20.70
N GLN A 530 26.75 -11.95 -21.42
CA GLN A 530 26.87 -13.28 -20.83
C GLN A 530 28.13 -13.29 -19.97
N ARG A 531 27.97 -12.95 -18.69
CA ARG A 531 28.91 -13.32 -17.64
C ARG A 531 28.40 -14.65 -17.12
N TYR A 532 29.23 -15.68 -17.27
CA TYR A 532 29.05 -17.02 -16.70
C TYR A 532 28.33 -16.94 -15.34
N ALA A 533 27.03 -17.27 -15.32
CA ALA A 533 26.23 -17.25 -14.10
C ALA A 533 26.59 -18.50 -13.28
N SER A 534 26.99 -18.30 -12.03
CA SER A 534 26.95 -19.34 -11.01
C SER A 534 25.49 -19.82 -10.92
N THR A 535 25.25 -21.12 -11.12
CA THR A 535 23.93 -21.71 -10.85
C THR A 535 23.68 -21.57 -9.35
N LYS A 536 22.56 -20.95 -8.96
CA LYS A 536 22.18 -20.77 -7.54
C LYS A 536 21.49 -22.00 -6.94
N HIS A 537 21.49 -23.07 -7.72
CA HIS A 537 20.80 -24.33 -7.47
C HIS A 537 21.74 -25.51 -7.74
N PRO A 538 21.44 -26.68 -7.15
CA PRO A 538 22.13 -27.93 -7.40
C PRO A 538 22.29 -28.31 -8.87
N GLN A 539 23.23 -29.22 -9.15
CA GLN A 539 23.36 -29.80 -10.49
C GLN A 539 22.09 -30.58 -10.86
N ASN A 540 21.60 -30.39 -12.09
CA ASN A 540 20.35 -31.01 -12.59
C ASN A 540 19.10 -30.70 -11.75
N PHE A 541 19.10 -29.57 -11.03
CA PHE A 541 17.98 -29.17 -10.17
C PHE A 541 16.66 -29.12 -10.94
N THR A 542 15.63 -29.73 -10.35
CA THR A 542 14.23 -29.59 -10.78
C THR A 542 13.44 -28.99 -9.62
N PRO A 543 12.64 -27.93 -9.84
CA PRO A 543 11.81 -27.37 -8.79
C PRO A 543 10.87 -28.43 -8.18
N PRO A 544 10.76 -28.50 -6.84
CA PRO A 544 9.90 -29.48 -6.20
C PRO A 544 8.43 -29.22 -6.54
N THR A 545 7.67 -30.30 -6.70
CA THR A 545 6.21 -30.22 -6.85
C THR A 545 5.54 -29.90 -5.52
N GLN A 546 4.27 -29.48 -5.57
CA GLN A 546 3.51 -29.26 -4.33
C GLN A 546 3.40 -30.55 -3.49
N SER A 547 3.29 -31.72 -4.13
CA SER A 547 3.25 -33.01 -3.43
C SER A 547 4.54 -33.26 -2.65
N ASP A 548 5.69 -33.02 -3.28
CA ASP A 548 7.00 -33.20 -2.64
C ASP A 548 7.15 -32.30 -1.40
N LEU A 549 6.69 -31.04 -1.51
CA LEU A 549 6.71 -30.08 -0.41
C LEU A 549 5.76 -30.47 0.73
N ASP A 550 4.58 -31.03 0.42
CA ASP A 550 3.61 -31.48 1.42
C ASP A 550 4.11 -32.73 2.16
N GLU A 551 4.71 -33.68 1.45
CA GLU A 551 5.35 -34.88 2.04
C GLU A 551 6.53 -34.51 2.95
N LEU A 552 7.39 -33.59 2.50
CA LEU A 552 8.48 -33.06 3.31
C LEU A 552 7.92 -32.38 4.57
N ARG A 553 6.89 -31.54 4.43
CA ARG A 553 6.29 -30.82 5.55
C ARG A 553 5.75 -31.77 6.62
N GLU A 554 5.07 -32.85 6.22
CA GLU A 554 4.57 -33.83 7.18
C GLU A 554 5.72 -34.58 7.86
N SER A 555 6.77 -34.92 7.11
CA SER A 555 7.97 -35.57 7.65
C SER A 555 8.67 -34.70 8.71
N VAL A 556 8.81 -33.40 8.44
CA VAL A 556 9.41 -32.45 9.40
C VAL A 556 8.51 -32.26 10.62
N ARG A 557 7.18 -32.23 10.45
CA ARG A 557 6.22 -32.15 11.57
C ARG A 557 6.30 -33.35 12.49
N GLU A 558 6.36 -34.56 11.93
CA GLU A 558 6.49 -35.78 12.71
C GLU A 558 7.84 -35.80 13.45
N PHE A 559 8.93 -35.43 12.77
CA PHE A 559 10.23 -35.26 13.41
C PHE A 559 10.15 -34.27 14.57
N ALA A 560 9.60 -33.07 14.35
CA ALA A 560 9.53 -32.02 15.35
C ALA A 560 8.66 -32.44 16.56
N ARG A 561 7.55 -33.12 16.32
CA ARG A 561 6.68 -33.67 17.37
C ARG A 561 7.42 -34.69 18.25
N ARG A 562 8.25 -35.53 17.63
CA ARG A 562 9.00 -36.60 18.32
C ARG A 562 10.24 -36.08 19.05
N GLU A 563 11.04 -35.25 18.38
CA GLU A 563 12.38 -34.85 18.84
C GLU A 563 12.40 -33.48 19.54
N ILE A 564 11.43 -32.61 19.24
CA ILE A 564 11.36 -31.24 19.79
C ILE A 564 9.98 -31.01 20.43
N PRO A 565 9.55 -31.84 21.40
CA PRO A 565 8.33 -31.55 22.15
C PRO A 565 8.49 -30.25 22.95
N GLU A 566 7.36 -29.64 23.34
CA GLU A 566 7.33 -28.35 24.04
C GLU A 566 8.21 -28.35 25.32
N GLU A 567 8.20 -29.43 26.10
CA GLU A 567 9.03 -29.55 27.30
C GLU A 567 10.53 -29.42 26.99
N PHE A 568 10.97 -30.02 25.89
CA PHE A 568 12.35 -29.96 25.42
C PHE A 568 12.71 -28.56 24.90
N ALA A 569 11.81 -27.91 24.16
CA ALA A 569 11.98 -26.53 23.72
C ALA A 569 12.07 -25.56 24.92
N ALA A 570 11.25 -25.76 25.95
CA ALA A 570 11.26 -24.94 27.17
C ALA A 570 12.50 -25.18 28.02
N GLN A 571 12.96 -26.43 28.13
CA GLN A 571 14.21 -26.78 28.79
C GLN A 571 15.40 -26.12 28.09
N THR A 572 15.45 -26.20 26.77
CA THR A 572 16.48 -25.60 25.92
C THR A 572 16.58 -24.08 26.13
N ASP A 573 15.44 -23.37 26.18
CA ASP A 573 15.39 -21.93 26.47
C ASP A 573 15.90 -21.58 27.87
N ARG A 574 15.48 -22.34 28.90
CA ARG A 574 15.92 -22.12 30.29
C ARG A 574 17.41 -22.35 30.48
N GLN A 575 17.95 -23.40 29.88
CA GLN A 575 19.37 -23.74 29.95
C GLN A 575 20.25 -22.77 29.15
N ASN A 576 19.66 -21.99 28.24
CA ASN A 576 20.37 -21.13 27.32
C ASN A 576 21.47 -21.90 26.59
N ALA A 577 21.16 -23.10 26.06
CA ALA A 577 22.14 -23.98 25.43
C ALA A 577 21.50 -24.81 24.32
N PHE A 578 22.19 -24.92 23.18
CA PHE A 578 21.77 -25.81 22.10
C PHE A 578 21.91 -27.29 22.51
N PRO A 579 20.91 -28.15 22.24
CA PRO A 579 21.03 -29.59 22.45
C PRO A 579 21.87 -30.23 21.33
N ASN A 580 23.18 -30.39 21.57
CA ASN A 580 24.14 -30.80 20.52
C ASN A 580 23.87 -32.17 19.88
N ASP A 581 23.16 -33.08 20.55
CA ASP A 581 22.72 -34.35 19.96
C ASP A 581 21.74 -34.16 18.79
N MET A 582 21.09 -33.01 18.70
CA MET A 582 20.15 -32.67 17.64
C MET A 582 20.84 -32.55 16.26
N TRP A 583 22.13 -32.24 16.20
CA TRP A 583 22.85 -32.13 14.91
C TRP A 583 22.87 -33.45 14.15
N GLN A 584 23.19 -34.56 14.84
CA GLN A 584 23.17 -35.89 14.26
C GLN A 584 21.75 -36.27 13.80
N LYS A 585 20.73 -35.97 14.62
CA LYS A 585 19.33 -36.23 14.26
C LYS A 585 18.89 -35.45 13.01
N PHE A 586 19.32 -34.19 12.88
CA PHE A 586 19.06 -33.40 11.68
C PHE A 586 19.79 -33.94 10.45
N GLY A 587 21.02 -34.43 10.61
CA GLY A 587 21.79 -35.06 9.53
C GLY A 587 21.14 -36.36 9.06
N GLU A 588 20.78 -37.25 9.99
CA GLU A 588 20.05 -38.51 9.69
C GLU A 588 18.71 -38.27 9.00
N ALA A 589 18.01 -37.18 9.35
CA ALA A 589 16.77 -36.77 8.69
C ALA A 589 16.98 -36.06 7.34
N GLY A 590 18.22 -35.76 6.95
CA GLY A 590 18.58 -35.07 5.70
C GLY A 590 18.37 -33.55 5.72
N PHE A 591 17.99 -32.96 6.86
CA PHE A 591 17.63 -31.55 6.93
C PHE A 591 18.82 -30.61 6.75
N LEU A 592 20.04 -31.01 7.12
CA LEU A 592 21.22 -30.13 7.05
C LEU A 592 21.72 -29.86 5.62
N GLY A 593 21.24 -30.62 4.62
CA GLY A 593 21.69 -30.59 3.23
C GLY A 593 20.61 -30.28 2.19
N ILE A 594 19.53 -29.58 2.55
CA ILE A 594 18.36 -29.37 1.66
C ILE A 594 18.74 -28.72 0.31
N THR A 595 19.64 -27.74 0.31
CA THR A 595 20.09 -27.03 -0.90
C THR A 595 21.41 -27.56 -1.47
N ALA A 596 21.99 -28.60 -0.85
CA ALA A 596 23.26 -29.19 -1.28
C ALA A 596 23.06 -30.28 -2.35
N ASP A 597 24.09 -30.49 -3.17
CA ASP A 597 24.11 -31.54 -4.19
C ASP A 597 24.10 -32.93 -3.52
N GLU A 598 23.44 -33.89 -4.16
CA GLU A 598 23.38 -35.29 -3.70
C GLU A 598 24.78 -35.93 -3.59
N GLU A 599 25.74 -35.51 -4.41
CA GLU A 599 27.12 -36.03 -4.38
C GLU A 599 27.84 -35.77 -3.04
N PHE A 600 27.38 -34.78 -2.27
CA PHE A 600 27.90 -34.45 -0.94
C PHE A 600 26.97 -34.94 0.18
N GLY A 601 25.91 -35.69 -0.14
CA GLY A 601 24.90 -36.18 0.80
C GLY A 601 23.69 -35.24 0.98
N GLY A 602 23.54 -34.22 0.14
CA GLY A 602 22.40 -33.31 0.17
C GLY A 602 21.14 -33.89 -0.49
N LEU A 603 20.04 -33.13 -0.44
CA LEU A 603 18.74 -33.52 -1.01
C LEU A 603 18.39 -32.78 -2.30
N ALA A 604 19.16 -31.76 -2.68
CA ALA A 604 18.97 -30.97 -3.90
C ALA A 604 17.53 -30.43 -4.13
N MET A 605 16.79 -30.06 -3.08
CA MET A 605 15.36 -29.72 -3.15
C MET A 605 15.07 -28.22 -3.30
N GLY A 606 16.09 -27.36 -3.27
CA GLY A 606 15.95 -25.92 -3.49
C GLY A 606 15.38 -25.15 -2.29
N TYR A 607 14.99 -23.90 -2.51
CA TYR A 607 14.71 -22.96 -1.41
C TYR A 607 13.28 -23.06 -0.88
N GLN A 608 12.31 -23.53 -1.66
CA GLN A 608 10.96 -23.83 -1.15
C GLN A 608 10.99 -24.92 -0.08
N ALA A 609 11.68 -26.02 -0.35
CA ALA A 609 11.87 -27.11 0.61
C ALA A 609 12.61 -26.62 1.87
N HIS A 610 13.62 -25.76 1.69
CA HIS A 610 14.35 -25.19 2.83
C HIS A 610 13.46 -24.31 3.70
N CYS A 611 12.58 -23.51 3.10
CA CYS A 611 11.57 -22.74 3.83
C CYS A 611 10.60 -23.65 4.60
N VAL A 612 10.18 -24.80 4.05
CA VAL A 612 9.33 -25.78 4.76
C VAL A 612 10.02 -26.29 6.02
N VAL A 613 11.27 -26.74 5.93
CA VAL A 613 12.01 -27.24 7.09
C VAL A 613 12.18 -26.12 8.13
N MET A 614 12.53 -24.91 7.68
CA MET A 614 12.72 -23.76 8.56
C MET A 614 11.44 -23.35 9.30
N GLU A 615 10.30 -23.32 8.61
CA GLU A 615 9.00 -22.99 9.19
C GLU A 615 8.59 -24.01 10.28
N GLU A 616 8.64 -25.30 9.98
CA GLU A 616 8.15 -26.33 10.92
C GLU A 616 9.12 -26.54 12.10
N LEU A 617 10.44 -26.42 11.92
CA LEU A 617 11.38 -26.42 13.05
C LEU A 617 11.19 -25.20 13.96
N SER A 618 10.99 -24.01 13.37
CA SER A 618 10.75 -22.78 14.14
C SER A 618 9.41 -22.78 14.86
N ARG A 619 8.41 -23.50 14.32
CA ARG A 619 7.12 -23.73 14.98
C ARG A 619 7.28 -24.55 16.27
N ALA A 620 8.20 -25.52 16.29
CA ALA A 620 8.51 -26.29 17.49
C ALA A 620 9.42 -25.52 18.47
N SER A 621 10.49 -24.90 17.97
CA SER A 621 11.40 -24.07 18.76
C SER A 621 12.12 -23.06 17.87
N GLY A 622 11.85 -21.76 18.07
CA GLY A 622 12.51 -20.69 17.32
C GLY A 622 14.03 -20.75 17.44
N SER A 623 14.53 -20.99 18.65
CA SER A 623 15.98 -21.06 18.92
C SER A 623 16.69 -22.23 18.23
N ILE A 624 16.08 -23.43 18.20
CA ILE A 624 16.64 -24.58 17.49
C ILE A 624 16.57 -24.34 15.98
N GLY A 625 15.45 -23.81 15.47
CA GLY A 625 15.29 -23.42 14.08
C GLY A 625 16.32 -22.38 13.63
N LEU A 626 16.66 -21.41 14.48
CA LEU A 626 17.70 -20.41 14.18
C LEU A 626 19.10 -21.04 14.07
N SER A 627 19.47 -21.93 15.00
CA SER A 627 20.77 -22.63 14.92
C SER A 627 20.84 -23.51 13.67
N TYR A 628 19.75 -24.22 13.35
CA TYR A 628 19.62 -24.95 12.08
C TYR A 628 19.82 -24.04 10.86
N ALA A 629 19.20 -22.86 10.82
CA ALA A 629 19.36 -21.91 9.72
C ALA A 629 20.80 -21.40 9.60
N ALA A 630 21.45 -21.09 10.73
CA ALA A 630 22.84 -20.67 10.73
C ALA A 630 23.78 -21.75 10.14
N HIS A 631 23.50 -23.01 10.43
CA HIS A 631 24.26 -24.13 9.86
C HIS A 631 23.96 -24.34 8.38
N SER A 632 22.70 -24.63 8.04
CA SER A 632 22.27 -25.05 6.70
C SER A 632 22.35 -23.90 5.68
N GLN A 633 21.96 -22.68 6.06
CA GLN A 633 21.90 -21.55 5.13
C GLN A 633 23.15 -20.67 5.18
N LEU A 634 23.68 -20.36 6.36
CA LEU A 634 24.84 -19.44 6.43
C LEU A 634 26.16 -20.15 6.15
N CYS A 635 26.27 -21.44 6.45
CA CYS A 635 27.51 -22.21 6.24
C CYS A 635 27.40 -23.14 5.02
N VAL A 636 26.55 -24.16 5.08
CA VAL A 636 26.44 -25.19 4.02
C VAL A 636 26.10 -24.57 2.67
N ASN A 637 25.06 -23.74 2.58
CA ASN A 637 24.68 -23.07 1.33
C ASN A 637 25.78 -22.12 0.81
N GLN A 638 26.49 -21.40 1.68
CA GLN A 638 27.59 -20.52 1.23
C GLN A 638 28.77 -21.30 0.65
N LEU A 639 29.11 -22.45 1.23
CA LEU A 639 30.11 -23.37 0.69
C LEU A 639 29.63 -24.02 -0.62
N MET A 640 28.35 -24.35 -0.73
CA MET A 640 27.76 -24.85 -1.98
C MET A 640 27.86 -23.81 -3.12
N LEU A 641 27.57 -22.55 -2.83
CA LEU A 641 27.57 -21.49 -3.83
C LEU A 641 28.98 -21.06 -4.24
N ASN A 642 29.92 -20.97 -3.29
CA ASN A 642 31.20 -20.31 -3.51
C ASN A 642 32.43 -21.23 -3.37
N GLY A 643 32.26 -22.45 -2.86
CA GLY A 643 33.35 -23.41 -2.68
C GLY A 643 33.82 -24.00 -3.99
N ASN A 644 35.12 -24.23 -4.11
CA ASN A 644 35.66 -25.07 -5.19
C ASN A 644 35.41 -26.57 -4.91
N ALA A 645 35.68 -27.44 -5.88
CA ALA A 645 35.42 -28.88 -5.77
C ALA A 645 36.13 -29.53 -4.55
N GLU A 646 37.38 -29.17 -4.28
CA GLU A 646 38.15 -29.71 -3.15
C GLU A 646 37.61 -29.23 -1.80
N GLN A 647 37.24 -27.94 -1.70
CA GLN A 647 36.60 -27.39 -0.50
C GLN A 647 35.26 -28.07 -0.22
N LYS A 648 34.42 -28.23 -1.25
CA LYS A 648 33.11 -28.89 -1.14
C LYS A 648 33.27 -30.33 -0.64
N LYS A 649 34.17 -31.09 -1.28
CA LYS A 649 34.49 -32.48 -0.89
C LYS A 649 35.05 -32.60 0.52
N LYS A 650 35.85 -31.62 0.97
CA LYS A 650 36.45 -31.61 2.31
C LYS A 650 35.44 -31.31 3.41
N TYR A 651 34.63 -30.26 3.26
CA TYR A 651 33.83 -29.71 4.36
C TYR A 651 32.37 -30.16 4.37
N LEU A 652 31.73 -30.31 3.21
CA LEU A 652 30.27 -30.53 3.15
C LEU A 652 29.82 -31.86 3.76
N PRO A 653 30.47 -33.02 3.52
CA PRO A 653 29.97 -34.29 4.03
C PRO A 653 29.82 -34.32 5.56
N GLY A 654 30.81 -33.79 6.29
CA GLY A 654 30.77 -33.71 7.77
C GLY A 654 29.74 -32.69 8.28
N LEU A 655 29.52 -31.61 7.55
CA LEU A 655 28.48 -30.62 7.89
C LEU A 655 27.07 -31.16 7.61
N ILE A 656 26.88 -31.93 6.53
CA ILE A 656 25.57 -32.48 6.14
C ILE A 656 25.19 -33.66 7.04
N SER A 657 26.13 -34.50 7.46
CA SER A 657 25.88 -35.58 8.42
C SER A 657 25.60 -35.08 9.85
N GLY A 658 25.95 -33.83 10.16
CA GLY A 658 25.86 -33.28 11.51
C GLY A 658 27.00 -33.68 12.44
N GLU A 659 28.08 -34.28 11.91
CA GLU A 659 29.33 -34.52 12.65
C GLU A 659 30.10 -33.23 12.93
N GLN A 660 29.96 -32.26 12.03
CA GLN A 660 30.52 -30.91 12.18
C GLN A 660 29.40 -29.88 12.23
N ILE A 661 29.69 -28.78 12.93
CA ILE A 661 28.77 -27.65 13.09
C ILE A 661 29.33 -26.46 12.32
N GLY A 662 28.48 -25.83 11.52
CA GLY A 662 28.81 -24.67 10.69
C GLY A 662 28.37 -23.34 11.31
N ALA A 663 29.17 -22.31 11.08
CA ALA A 663 28.81 -20.91 11.36
C ALA A 663 29.33 -19.95 10.29
N LEU A 664 28.91 -18.68 10.38
CA LEU A 664 29.37 -17.59 9.54
C LEU A 664 29.66 -16.36 10.39
N ALA A 665 30.83 -15.75 10.20
CA ALA A 665 31.33 -14.66 11.03
C ALA A 665 31.67 -13.41 10.21
N MET A 666 30.84 -12.38 10.39
CA MET A 666 30.96 -11.11 9.70
C MET A 666 31.03 -9.92 10.65
N SER A 667 30.00 -9.80 11.50
CA SER A 667 29.77 -8.65 12.35
C SER A 667 30.86 -8.47 13.40
N GLU A 668 31.11 -7.22 13.74
CA GLU A 668 32.07 -6.79 14.77
C GLU A 668 31.39 -5.77 15.69
N HIS A 669 31.98 -5.49 16.86
CA HIS A 669 31.49 -4.46 17.78
C HIS A 669 31.23 -3.11 17.10
N GLY A 670 32.10 -2.72 16.16
CA GLY A 670 31.98 -1.48 15.40
C GLY A 670 31.31 -1.60 14.02
N ALA A 671 30.91 -2.80 13.60
CA ALA A 671 30.42 -3.06 12.23
C ALA A 671 29.31 -4.12 12.22
N GLY A 672 28.05 -3.67 12.33
CA GLY A 672 26.83 -4.48 12.21
C GLY A 672 26.05 -4.17 10.93
N SER A 673 25.17 -3.16 10.97
CA SER A 673 24.41 -2.70 9.79
C SER A 673 25.31 -2.21 8.65
N ASP A 674 26.44 -1.59 8.98
CA ASP A 674 27.52 -1.24 8.05
C ASP A 674 28.65 -2.29 8.09
N VAL A 675 28.30 -3.53 7.73
CA VAL A 675 29.19 -4.69 7.86
C VAL A 675 30.49 -4.57 7.06
N VAL A 676 30.51 -3.75 5.99
CA VAL A 676 31.70 -3.55 5.15
C VAL A 676 32.78 -2.68 5.80
N SER A 677 32.43 -1.98 6.88
CA SER A 677 33.35 -1.20 7.73
C SER A 677 34.05 -2.04 8.80
N MET A 678 33.96 -3.38 8.70
CA MET A 678 34.74 -4.34 9.50
C MET A 678 36.25 -4.02 9.47
N ARG A 679 36.93 -4.28 10.57
CA ARG A 679 38.36 -3.97 10.77
C ARG A 679 39.25 -5.20 10.87
N MET A 680 38.69 -6.37 11.19
CA MET A 680 39.46 -7.61 11.28
C MET A 680 40.35 -7.77 10.04
N ALA A 681 41.63 -8.04 10.25
CA ALA A 681 42.62 -8.08 9.19
C ALA A 681 43.07 -9.52 8.89
N ALA A 682 43.40 -9.78 7.63
CA ALA A 682 44.04 -11.00 7.16
C ALA A 682 45.37 -10.60 6.49
N LYS A 683 46.48 -10.88 7.15
CA LYS A 683 47.82 -10.56 6.65
C LYS A 683 48.37 -11.73 5.83
N GLU A 684 48.77 -11.47 4.59
CA GLU A 684 49.42 -12.48 3.76
C GLU A 684 50.77 -12.91 4.37
N VAL A 685 50.99 -14.22 4.40
CA VAL A 685 52.22 -14.89 4.87
C VAL A 685 52.54 -16.04 3.92
N ASP A 686 53.69 -16.68 4.10
CA ASP A 686 54.02 -17.86 3.29
C ASP A 686 52.96 -18.96 3.49
N GLY A 687 52.48 -19.51 2.38
CA GLY A 687 51.44 -20.54 2.35
C GLY A 687 50.00 -20.09 2.66
N GLY A 688 49.73 -18.85 3.08
CA GLY A 688 48.37 -18.44 3.47
C GLY A 688 48.23 -17.06 4.10
N TYR A 689 47.37 -16.95 5.12
CA TYR A 689 47.02 -15.71 5.79
C TYR A 689 47.00 -15.89 7.31
N LEU A 690 47.39 -14.85 8.06
CA LEU A 690 47.16 -14.73 9.50
C LEU A 690 45.97 -13.80 9.75
N LEU A 691 44.91 -14.34 10.35
CA LEU A 691 43.71 -13.58 10.71
C LEU A 691 43.83 -13.06 12.14
N ASN A 692 43.58 -11.75 12.30
CA ASN A 692 43.66 -11.04 13.57
C ASN A 692 42.44 -10.14 13.80
N GLY A 693 41.77 -10.33 14.93
CA GLY A 693 40.68 -9.48 15.41
C GLY A 693 39.57 -10.26 16.10
N THR A 694 38.43 -9.60 16.27
CA THR A 694 37.27 -10.17 16.96
C THR A 694 36.03 -10.13 16.08
N LYS A 695 35.19 -11.16 16.16
CA LYS A 695 33.84 -11.20 15.57
C LYS A 695 32.80 -11.30 16.67
N MET A 696 31.66 -10.65 16.47
CA MET A 696 30.65 -10.47 17.51
C MET A 696 29.26 -10.90 17.01
N TRP A 697 28.45 -11.47 17.90
CA TRP A 697 27.10 -11.97 17.63
C TRP A 697 27.07 -13.19 16.69
N ILE A 698 28.06 -14.08 16.79
CA ILE A 698 28.19 -15.21 15.87
C ILE A 698 27.35 -16.39 16.34
N THR A 699 26.23 -16.62 15.65
CA THR A 699 25.37 -17.80 15.85
C THR A 699 26.12 -19.08 15.54
N ASN A 700 25.95 -20.09 16.39
CA ASN A 700 26.71 -21.35 16.44
C ASN A 700 28.21 -21.20 16.68
N GLY A 701 28.76 -19.97 16.71
CA GLY A 701 30.20 -19.72 16.87
C GLY A 701 30.86 -20.45 18.03
N PRO A 702 30.24 -20.51 19.24
CA PRO A 702 30.80 -21.24 20.37
C PRO A 702 30.99 -22.76 20.16
N ASP A 703 30.20 -23.38 19.28
CA ASP A 703 30.17 -24.83 19.07
C ASP A 703 30.62 -25.24 17.66
N ALA A 704 30.87 -24.26 16.78
CA ALA A 704 31.21 -24.50 15.39
C ALA A 704 32.57 -25.20 15.25
N HIS A 705 32.67 -26.07 14.25
CA HIS A 705 33.91 -26.68 13.79
C HIS A 705 34.47 -25.93 12.58
N THR A 706 33.58 -25.48 11.69
CA THR A 706 33.91 -24.77 10.46
C THR A 706 33.17 -23.44 10.42
N ILE A 707 33.90 -22.33 10.20
CA ILE A 707 33.34 -20.98 10.15
C ILE A 707 33.75 -20.27 8.85
N VAL A 708 32.77 -19.69 8.14
CA VAL A 708 33.05 -18.75 7.04
C VAL A 708 33.33 -17.37 7.64
N VAL A 709 34.58 -16.93 7.62
CA VAL A 709 35.04 -15.66 8.23
C VAL A 709 35.35 -14.62 7.16
N TYR A 710 34.84 -13.40 7.34
CA TYR A 710 35.16 -12.26 6.46
C TYR A 710 36.18 -11.33 7.13
N ALA A 711 37.28 -11.05 6.44
CA ALA A 711 38.36 -10.20 6.94
C ALA A 711 38.96 -9.32 5.83
N LYS A 712 39.61 -8.22 6.22
CA LYS A 712 40.29 -7.28 5.33
C LYS A 712 41.69 -7.78 4.97
N THR A 713 41.88 -8.16 3.72
CA THR A 713 43.22 -8.38 3.13
C THR A 713 43.86 -7.07 2.69
N VAL A 714 43.05 -6.04 2.43
CA VAL A 714 43.50 -4.66 2.22
C VAL A 714 42.73 -3.76 3.18
N PRO A 715 43.32 -3.36 4.33
CA PRO A 715 42.63 -2.60 5.38
C PRO A 715 41.91 -1.34 4.86
N ASP A 716 42.60 -0.54 4.04
CA ASP A 716 42.06 0.70 3.45
C ASP A 716 41.25 0.48 2.17
N GLY A 717 41.03 -0.78 1.76
CA GLY A 717 40.38 -1.14 0.50
C GLY A 717 38.85 -1.03 0.50
N ALA A 718 38.23 -0.51 1.58
CA ALA A 718 36.78 -0.48 1.78
C ALA A 718 36.14 -1.85 1.43
N SER A 719 34.99 -1.88 0.75
CA SER A 719 34.33 -3.12 0.33
C SER A 719 35.16 -3.99 -0.61
N LYS A 720 36.15 -3.40 -1.33
CA LYS A 720 37.02 -4.10 -2.27
C LYS A 720 38.25 -4.73 -1.60
N GLY A 721 38.44 -4.51 -0.30
CA GLY A 721 39.57 -5.08 0.45
C GLY A 721 39.20 -6.30 1.30
N ILE A 722 37.98 -6.83 1.16
CA ILE A 722 37.44 -7.92 1.99
C ILE A 722 37.61 -9.26 1.26
N THR A 723 38.04 -10.29 1.98
CA THR A 723 38.15 -11.69 1.54
C THR A 723 37.37 -12.60 2.49
N ALA A 724 36.78 -13.67 1.96
CA ALA A 724 36.11 -14.71 2.74
C ALA A 724 37.05 -15.90 2.92
N PHE A 725 37.05 -16.50 4.11
CA PHE A 725 37.95 -17.58 4.52
C PHE A 725 37.15 -18.70 5.17
N ILE A 726 37.56 -19.95 4.95
CA ILE A 726 37.09 -21.11 5.70
C ILE A 726 38.06 -21.31 6.88
N VAL A 727 37.58 -21.16 8.10
CA VAL A 727 38.38 -21.28 9.34
C VAL A 727 37.92 -22.50 10.13
N GLU A 728 38.85 -23.39 10.43
CA GLU A 728 38.64 -24.51 11.35
C GLU A 728 38.89 -24.02 12.79
N THR A 729 37.93 -24.21 13.70
CA THR A 729 38.01 -23.67 15.08
C THR A 729 39.04 -24.37 15.96
N SER A 730 39.55 -25.51 15.53
CA SER A 730 40.70 -26.20 16.13
C SER A 730 42.04 -25.50 15.84
N SER A 731 42.07 -24.52 14.95
CA SER A 731 43.27 -23.77 14.59
C SER A 731 43.84 -23.02 15.79
N LYS A 732 45.17 -23.08 15.96
CA LYS A 732 45.86 -22.33 17.01
C LYS A 732 45.57 -20.83 16.88
N GLY A 733 45.23 -20.18 18.00
CA GLY A 733 44.90 -18.76 18.05
C GLY A 733 43.40 -18.46 18.01
N PHE A 734 42.56 -19.44 17.68
CA PHE A 734 41.11 -19.30 17.77
C PHE A 734 40.63 -19.50 19.21
N SER A 735 39.72 -18.65 19.68
CA SER A 735 39.03 -18.84 20.96
C SER A 735 37.67 -18.16 20.99
N VAL A 736 36.82 -18.58 21.93
CA VAL A 736 35.52 -17.96 22.20
C VAL A 736 35.68 -17.11 23.46
N ALA A 737 35.58 -15.78 23.33
CA ALA A 737 35.76 -14.87 24.45
C ALA A 737 34.59 -14.98 25.45
N ASN A 738 33.37 -15.00 24.92
CA ASN A 738 32.17 -15.17 25.73
C ASN A 738 31.02 -15.77 24.92
N LYS A 739 30.20 -16.58 25.59
CA LYS A 739 28.88 -16.98 25.12
C LYS A 739 27.85 -15.99 25.66
N LEU A 740 27.00 -15.48 24.78
CA LEU A 740 26.10 -14.36 25.08
C LEU A 740 24.77 -14.85 25.65
N ASP A 741 24.30 -14.19 26.71
CA ASP A 741 22.97 -14.39 27.29
C ASP A 741 21.96 -13.43 26.65
N LYS A 742 20.94 -13.99 25.99
CA LYS A 742 20.03 -13.24 25.09
C LYS A 742 18.60 -13.20 25.64
N LEU A 743 17.83 -12.21 25.18
CA LEU A 743 16.40 -12.05 25.47
C LEU A 743 15.59 -13.31 25.07
N GLY A 744 15.74 -13.74 23.81
CA GLY A 744 15.18 -14.96 23.24
C GLY A 744 16.22 -15.67 22.41
N MET A 745 15.80 -16.68 21.66
CA MET A 745 16.69 -17.53 20.86
C MET A 745 17.77 -18.17 21.72
N ARG A 746 17.44 -18.52 22.97
CA ARG A 746 18.38 -18.94 24.01
C ARG A 746 18.95 -20.34 23.78
N GLY A 747 18.22 -21.20 23.07
CA GLY A 747 18.73 -22.47 22.54
C GLY A 747 19.71 -22.33 21.39
N SER A 748 19.93 -21.13 20.84
CA SER A 748 20.90 -20.89 19.77
C SER A 748 22.13 -20.26 20.36
N ASN A 749 23.22 -21.00 20.49
CA ASN A 749 24.45 -20.46 21.08
C ASN A 749 25.01 -19.33 20.20
N THR A 750 25.34 -18.19 20.82
CA THR A 750 25.87 -17.01 20.12
C THR A 750 27.09 -16.53 20.88
N GLY A 751 28.19 -16.25 20.17
CA GLY A 751 29.46 -15.92 20.81
C GLY A 751 30.17 -14.71 20.24
N GLU A 752 31.10 -14.22 21.05
CA GLU A 752 32.22 -13.41 20.60
C GLU A 752 33.40 -14.32 20.28
N LEU A 753 33.93 -14.21 19.07
CA LEU A 753 35.05 -15.01 18.58
C LEU A 753 36.30 -14.16 18.52
N VAL A 754 37.43 -14.70 18.98
CA VAL A 754 38.75 -14.09 18.91
C VAL A 754 39.62 -14.93 18.00
N LEU A 755 40.27 -14.25 17.05
CA LEU A 755 41.28 -14.84 16.20
C LEU A 755 42.56 -14.04 16.44
N ASP A 756 43.54 -14.67 17.07
CA ASP A 756 44.85 -14.13 17.41
C ASP A 756 45.91 -14.90 16.60
N ASP A 757 46.42 -14.28 15.54
CA ASP A 757 47.33 -14.89 14.57
C ASP A 757 46.87 -16.28 14.06
N VAL A 758 45.57 -16.42 13.76
CA VAL A 758 45.02 -17.69 13.23
C VAL A 758 45.52 -17.89 11.80
N PHE A 759 46.33 -18.92 11.58
CA PHE A 759 46.79 -19.29 10.25
C PHE A 759 45.68 -19.97 9.44
N VAL A 760 45.40 -19.42 8.28
CA VAL A 760 44.47 -19.95 7.29
C VAL A 760 45.25 -20.23 6.00
N PRO A 761 45.30 -21.49 5.53
CA PRO A 761 46.07 -21.83 4.34
C PRO A 761 45.40 -21.27 3.08
N LYS A 762 46.18 -21.07 2.01
CA LYS A 762 45.70 -20.43 0.78
C LYS A 762 44.50 -21.14 0.15
N GLU A 763 44.45 -22.47 0.24
CA GLU A 763 43.33 -23.30 -0.24
C GLU A 763 42.03 -23.10 0.54
N ASN A 764 42.07 -22.45 1.70
CA ASN A 764 40.89 -22.10 2.50
C ASN A 764 40.34 -20.68 2.20
N VAL A 765 40.89 -19.96 1.20
CA VAL A 765 40.24 -18.77 0.66
C VAL A 765 38.97 -19.19 -0.07
N LEU A 766 37.82 -18.67 0.34
CA LEU A 766 36.51 -18.95 -0.27
C LEU A 766 36.25 -17.93 -1.38
N GLY A 767 36.21 -18.39 -2.63
CA GLY A 767 36.15 -17.52 -3.81
C GLY A 767 37.50 -16.90 -4.14
N GLU A 768 37.52 -15.60 -4.44
CA GLU A 768 38.74 -14.87 -4.83
C GLU A 768 39.16 -13.87 -3.73
N VAL A 769 40.48 -13.65 -3.60
CA VAL A 769 41.04 -12.60 -2.74
C VAL A 769 40.46 -11.24 -3.15
N ASN A 770 40.12 -10.40 -2.16
CA ASN A 770 39.50 -9.08 -2.33
C ASN A 770 38.09 -9.11 -2.95
N ARG A 771 37.47 -10.30 -3.08
CA ARG A 771 36.10 -10.49 -3.59
C ARG A 771 35.14 -11.05 -2.54
N GLY A 772 35.44 -10.92 -1.25
CA GLY A 772 34.56 -11.37 -0.17
C GLY A 772 33.16 -10.74 -0.20
N VAL A 773 33.03 -9.48 -0.62
CA VAL A 773 31.68 -8.87 -0.78
C VAL A 773 30.87 -9.55 -1.88
N ARG A 774 31.51 -10.11 -2.93
CA ARG A 774 30.80 -10.92 -3.92
C ARG A 774 30.26 -12.20 -3.28
N VAL A 775 31.10 -12.93 -2.55
CA VAL A 775 30.70 -14.15 -1.82
C VAL A 775 29.51 -13.88 -0.89
N LEU A 776 29.58 -12.77 -0.14
CA LEU A 776 28.47 -12.31 0.70
C LEU A 776 27.19 -12.10 -0.12
N MET A 777 27.25 -11.27 -1.16
CA MET A 777 26.07 -10.89 -1.95
C MET A 777 25.50 -12.06 -2.74
N GLU A 778 26.29 -13.10 -3.02
CA GLU A 778 25.83 -14.31 -3.70
C GLU A 778 24.87 -15.16 -2.86
N GLY A 779 24.93 -15.07 -1.52
CA GLY A 779 24.06 -15.82 -0.60
C GLY A 779 23.08 -14.97 0.22
N LEU A 780 23.34 -13.66 0.40
CA LEU A 780 22.60 -12.82 1.36
C LEU A 780 21.10 -12.67 1.06
N ASP A 781 20.70 -12.59 -0.21
CA ASP A 781 19.28 -12.51 -0.56
C ASP A 781 18.55 -13.84 -0.33
N LEU A 782 19.22 -14.97 -0.60
CA LEU A 782 18.70 -16.31 -0.33
C LEU A 782 18.64 -16.59 1.18
N GLU A 783 19.63 -16.12 1.92
CA GLU A 783 19.62 -16.09 3.39
C GLU A 783 18.35 -15.41 3.91
N ARG A 784 18.06 -14.18 3.46
CA ARG A 784 16.85 -13.45 3.86
C ARG A 784 15.57 -14.21 3.50
N LEU A 785 15.52 -14.79 2.31
CA LEU A 785 14.38 -15.59 1.88
C LEU A 785 14.13 -16.77 2.83
N VAL A 786 15.13 -17.62 3.09
CA VAL A 786 14.96 -18.79 3.96
C VAL A 786 14.65 -18.38 5.40
N LEU A 787 15.34 -17.36 5.94
CA LEU A 787 15.09 -16.86 7.29
C LEU A 787 13.71 -16.21 7.45
N SER A 788 13.04 -15.80 6.36
CA SER A 788 11.66 -15.31 6.42
C SER A 788 10.63 -16.39 6.80
N ALA A 789 11.00 -17.67 6.65
CA ALA A 789 10.16 -18.79 7.06
C ALA A 789 10.15 -19.04 8.58
N GLY A 790 11.20 -18.62 9.30
CA GLY A 790 11.26 -18.75 10.77
C GLY A 790 10.12 -18.02 11.49
N PRO A 791 9.88 -16.73 11.19
CA PRO A 791 8.72 -15.99 11.68
C PRO A 791 7.37 -16.65 11.38
N LEU A 792 7.23 -17.35 10.24
CA LEU A 792 6.00 -18.10 9.91
C LEU A 792 5.73 -19.21 10.93
N GLY A 793 6.79 -19.97 11.28
CA GLY A 793 6.72 -21.01 12.30
C GLY A 793 6.28 -20.46 13.65
N LEU A 794 6.85 -19.33 14.07
CA LEU A 794 6.49 -18.66 15.34
C LEU A 794 5.04 -18.13 15.34
N MET A 795 4.56 -17.60 14.22
CA MET A 795 3.16 -17.19 14.08
C MET A 795 2.20 -18.38 14.15
N GLN A 796 2.53 -19.49 13.47
CA GLN A 796 1.74 -20.70 13.55
C GLN A 796 1.74 -21.29 14.96
N ALA A 797 2.90 -21.33 15.64
CA ALA A 797 3.01 -21.78 17.03
C ALA A 797 2.17 -20.92 17.99
N SER A 798 2.13 -19.60 17.75
CA SER A 798 1.24 -18.69 18.48
C SER A 798 -0.22 -19.07 18.31
N LEU A 799 -0.67 -19.29 17.06
CA LEU A 799 -2.03 -19.73 16.73
C LEU A 799 -2.38 -21.09 17.35
N ASP A 800 -1.44 -22.04 17.32
CA ASP A 800 -1.61 -23.39 17.88
C ASP A 800 -1.87 -23.38 19.38
N ASN A 801 -1.32 -22.39 20.09
CA ASN A 801 -1.55 -22.23 21.53
C ASN A 801 -2.85 -21.47 21.83
N VAL A 802 -3.12 -20.38 21.11
CA VAL A 802 -4.26 -19.51 21.43
C VAL A 802 -5.59 -20.07 20.96
N LEU A 803 -5.64 -20.76 19.82
CA LEU A 803 -6.92 -21.25 19.28
C LEU A 803 -7.56 -22.27 20.23
N PRO A 804 -6.87 -23.33 20.70
CA PRO A 804 -7.44 -24.23 21.70
C PRO A 804 -7.77 -23.52 23.02
N TYR A 805 -6.87 -22.66 23.53
CA TYR A 805 -7.07 -21.96 24.79
C TYR A 805 -8.33 -21.08 24.78
N THR A 806 -8.49 -20.25 23.75
CA THR A 806 -9.62 -19.30 23.64
C THR A 806 -10.96 -19.99 23.44
N HIS A 807 -10.98 -21.19 22.85
CA HIS A 807 -12.19 -21.99 22.65
C HIS A 807 -12.56 -22.84 23.88
N GLN A 808 -11.64 -23.03 24.83
CA GLN A 808 -11.88 -23.77 26.07
C GLN A 808 -12.10 -22.83 27.27
N ARG A 809 -11.33 -21.74 27.38
CA ARG A 809 -11.40 -20.79 28.49
C ARG A 809 -12.72 -20.03 28.46
N LYS A 810 -13.48 -20.09 29.56
CA LYS A 810 -14.75 -19.37 29.71
C LYS A 810 -14.64 -18.15 30.61
N GLN A 811 -15.22 -17.04 30.17
CA GLN A 811 -15.51 -15.84 30.97
C GLN A 811 -16.87 -15.30 30.54
N PHE A 812 -17.58 -14.63 31.44
CA PHE A 812 -18.94 -14.13 31.18
C PHE A 812 -19.90 -15.21 30.65
N GLY A 813 -19.75 -16.46 31.14
CA GLY A 813 -20.63 -17.58 30.81
C GLY A 813 -20.35 -18.32 29.48
N GLN A 814 -19.39 -17.86 28.65
CA GLN A 814 -19.11 -18.48 27.34
C GLN A 814 -17.60 -18.59 27.05
N PRO A 815 -17.17 -19.43 26.08
CA PRO A 815 -15.77 -19.44 25.64
C PRO A 815 -15.35 -18.07 25.11
N ILE A 816 -14.17 -17.59 25.51
CA ILE A 816 -13.72 -16.24 25.18
C ILE A 816 -13.58 -16.00 23.67
N ALA A 817 -13.40 -17.06 22.87
CA ALA A 817 -13.42 -17.02 21.41
C ALA A 817 -14.74 -16.51 20.80
N HIS A 818 -15.85 -16.47 21.55
CA HIS A 818 -17.13 -15.93 21.07
C HIS A 818 -17.28 -14.41 21.27
N ASN A 819 -16.34 -13.77 21.97
CA ASN A 819 -16.35 -12.33 22.15
C ASN A 819 -15.80 -11.65 20.88
N GLN A 820 -16.52 -10.67 20.33
CA GLN A 820 -16.18 -10.05 19.02
C GLN A 820 -14.77 -9.47 18.96
N LEU A 821 -14.27 -8.86 20.04
CA LEU A 821 -12.90 -8.32 20.10
C LEU A 821 -11.83 -9.44 20.02
N ILE A 822 -12.12 -10.60 20.60
CA ILE A 822 -11.24 -11.78 20.54
C ILE A 822 -11.27 -12.37 19.13
N GLN A 823 -12.45 -12.46 18.50
CA GLN A 823 -12.59 -12.91 17.11
C GLN A 823 -11.82 -12.01 16.14
N GLY A 824 -11.90 -10.69 16.34
CA GLY A 824 -11.13 -9.71 15.56
C GLY A 824 -9.63 -9.97 15.67
N LYS A 825 -9.10 -10.15 16.89
CA LYS A 825 -7.67 -10.43 17.10
C LYS A 825 -7.24 -11.77 16.51
N LEU A 826 -8.03 -12.83 16.65
CA LEU A 826 -7.77 -14.12 16.02
C LEU A 826 -7.77 -14.04 14.49
N ALA A 827 -8.70 -13.26 13.91
CA ALA A 827 -8.76 -13.03 12.48
C ALA A 827 -7.54 -12.25 11.98
N ASP A 828 -7.09 -11.23 12.71
CA ASP A 828 -5.88 -10.46 12.39
C ASP A 828 -4.63 -11.35 12.47
N MET A 829 -4.49 -12.16 13.53
CA MET A 829 -3.36 -13.08 13.68
C MET A 829 -3.27 -14.06 12.50
N TYR A 830 -4.38 -14.70 12.15
CA TYR A 830 -4.44 -15.63 11.01
C TYR A 830 -4.12 -14.93 9.68
N THR A 831 -4.67 -13.73 9.46
CA THR A 831 -4.47 -12.98 8.22
C THR A 831 -3.01 -12.56 8.06
N LYS A 832 -2.37 -12.06 9.13
CA LYS A 832 -0.94 -11.71 9.15
C LYS A 832 -0.05 -12.91 8.82
N TYR A 833 -0.35 -14.07 9.41
CA TYR A 833 0.33 -15.32 9.11
C TYR A 833 0.18 -15.72 7.64
N ARG A 834 -1.05 -15.81 7.14
CA ARG A 834 -1.32 -16.24 5.74
C ARG A 834 -0.74 -15.28 4.71
N ALA A 835 -0.78 -13.97 4.97
CA ALA A 835 -0.16 -12.97 4.09
C ALA A 835 1.37 -13.15 4.05
N SER A 836 2.00 -13.33 5.21
CA SER A 836 3.46 -13.53 5.32
C SER A 836 3.90 -14.84 4.66
N GLN A 837 3.14 -15.91 4.87
CA GLN A 837 3.39 -17.23 4.27
C GLN A 837 3.26 -17.16 2.75
N SER A 838 2.18 -16.56 2.24
CA SER A 838 1.96 -16.40 0.81
C SER A 838 3.11 -15.62 0.15
N PHE A 839 3.56 -14.52 0.75
CA PHE A 839 4.67 -13.73 0.20
C PHE A 839 5.98 -14.54 0.20
N THR A 840 6.34 -15.12 1.33
CA THR A 840 7.57 -15.93 1.48
C THR A 840 7.64 -17.06 0.46
N TYR A 841 6.59 -17.89 0.37
CA TYR A 841 6.58 -19.03 -0.54
C TYR A 841 6.48 -18.62 -2.01
N SER A 842 5.80 -17.51 -2.32
CA SER A 842 5.78 -16.99 -3.70
C SER A 842 7.17 -16.57 -4.16
N VAL A 843 7.97 -15.93 -3.29
CA VAL A 843 9.36 -15.55 -3.61
C VAL A 843 10.23 -16.80 -3.72
N ALA A 844 10.12 -17.76 -2.79
CA ALA A 844 10.89 -19.00 -2.86
C ALA A 844 10.60 -19.80 -4.13
N ARG A 845 9.32 -19.89 -4.50
CA ARG A 845 8.88 -20.52 -5.75
C ARG A 845 9.45 -19.83 -6.97
N ALA A 846 9.39 -18.50 -7.02
CA ALA A 846 9.94 -17.74 -8.15
C ALA A 846 11.46 -17.95 -8.29
N VAL A 847 12.19 -18.05 -7.18
CA VAL A 847 13.62 -18.36 -7.18
C VAL A 847 13.87 -19.74 -7.78
N ASP A 848 13.17 -20.78 -7.30
CA ASP A 848 13.35 -22.16 -7.77
C ASP A 848 12.91 -22.34 -9.23
N GLU A 849 11.76 -21.81 -9.63
CA GLU A 849 11.28 -21.87 -11.01
C GLU A 849 12.23 -21.15 -11.99
N SER A 850 12.97 -20.14 -11.51
CA SER A 850 13.98 -19.43 -12.31
C SER A 850 15.35 -20.11 -12.38
N HIS A 851 15.55 -21.31 -11.82
CA HIS A 851 16.86 -21.99 -11.69
C HIS A 851 17.74 -22.01 -12.96
N ALA A 852 17.16 -22.14 -14.15
CA ALA A 852 17.91 -22.14 -15.42
C ALA A 852 18.55 -20.77 -15.74
N SER A 853 17.96 -19.68 -15.25
CA SER A 853 18.49 -18.31 -15.35
C SER A 853 18.06 -17.53 -14.10
N PRO A 854 18.74 -17.72 -12.95
CA PRO A 854 18.26 -17.27 -11.65
C PRO A 854 17.88 -15.79 -11.63
N ASN A 855 16.63 -15.50 -11.32
CA ASN A 855 16.10 -14.15 -11.19
C ASN A 855 15.76 -13.86 -9.73
N ILE A 856 16.79 -13.66 -8.92
CA ILE A 856 16.66 -13.37 -7.50
C ILE A 856 16.57 -11.84 -7.33
N LYS A 857 15.37 -11.36 -6.97
CA LYS A 857 15.14 -9.94 -6.72
C LYS A 857 15.41 -9.61 -5.26
N THR A 858 16.40 -8.74 -5.04
CA THR A 858 16.79 -8.26 -3.71
C THR A 858 15.60 -7.66 -2.92
N GLN A 859 14.76 -6.87 -3.58
CA GLN A 859 13.59 -6.24 -2.94
C GLN A 859 12.54 -7.26 -2.49
N ASP A 860 12.39 -8.38 -3.20
CA ASP A 860 11.42 -9.42 -2.87
C ASP A 860 11.89 -10.22 -1.65
N CYS A 861 13.17 -10.62 -1.64
CA CYS A 861 13.76 -11.35 -0.52
C CYS A 861 13.82 -10.48 0.76
N ALA A 862 14.23 -9.21 0.63
CA ALA A 862 14.23 -8.26 1.74
C ALA A 862 12.80 -7.94 2.23
N GLY A 863 11.84 -7.83 1.31
CA GLY A 863 10.43 -7.60 1.62
C GLY A 863 9.79 -8.76 2.37
N ALA A 864 10.08 -10.00 1.97
CA ALA A 864 9.53 -11.20 2.61
C ALA A 864 9.90 -11.27 4.09
N ILE A 865 11.20 -11.18 4.42
CA ILE A 865 11.63 -11.23 5.82
C ILE A 865 11.26 -9.97 6.61
N LEU A 866 11.24 -8.79 5.99
CA LEU A 866 10.76 -7.56 6.63
C LEU A 866 9.32 -7.72 7.10
N TYR A 867 8.43 -8.16 6.21
CA TYR A 867 7.02 -8.31 6.52
C TYR A 867 6.79 -9.44 7.54
N ALA A 868 7.37 -10.62 7.31
CA ALA A 868 7.18 -11.77 8.18
C ALA A 868 7.70 -11.54 9.61
N ALA A 869 8.86 -10.91 9.76
CA ALA A 869 9.47 -10.63 11.07
C ALA A 869 8.59 -9.71 11.94
N GLU A 870 8.15 -8.58 11.40
CA GLU A 870 7.33 -7.61 12.14
C GLU A 870 5.96 -8.20 12.49
N ARG A 871 5.37 -8.97 11.56
CA ARG A 871 4.09 -9.65 11.81
C ARG A 871 4.22 -10.74 12.89
N ALA A 872 5.34 -11.45 12.97
CA ALA A 872 5.54 -12.46 14.01
C ALA A 872 5.60 -11.87 15.41
N SER A 873 6.27 -10.72 15.61
CA SER A 873 6.28 -10.03 16.90
C SER A 873 4.87 -9.57 17.31
N GLU A 874 4.09 -9.03 16.39
CA GLU A 874 2.70 -8.62 16.65
C GLU A 874 1.81 -9.81 17.02
N VAL A 875 1.89 -10.90 16.24
CA VAL A 875 1.10 -12.12 16.49
C VAL A 875 1.48 -12.78 17.81
N ALA A 876 2.77 -12.82 18.15
CA ALA A 876 3.21 -13.37 19.43
C ALA A 876 2.78 -12.51 20.63
N ALA A 877 2.81 -11.18 20.49
CA ALA A 877 2.29 -10.27 21.52
C ALA A 877 0.77 -10.43 21.69
N ASP A 878 0.03 -10.54 20.59
CA ASP A 878 -1.40 -10.82 20.61
C ASP A 878 -1.70 -12.18 21.26
N ALA A 879 -0.82 -13.16 21.11
CA ALA A 879 -0.99 -14.46 21.73
C ALA A 879 -0.91 -14.40 23.26
N ILE A 880 0.05 -13.63 23.80
CA ILE A 880 0.12 -13.33 25.23
C ILE A 880 -1.18 -12.67 25.69
N GLN A 881 -1.62 -11.63 24.97
CA GLN A 881 -2.82 -10.87 25.33
C GLN A 881 -4.09 -11.75 25.34
N LEU A 882 -4.25 -12.64 24.36
CA LEU A 882 -5.38 -13.57 24.26
C LEU A 882 -5.39 -14.61 25.38
N MET A 883 -4.23 -14.99 25.89
CA MET A 883 -4.11 -15.91 27.02
C MET A 883 -4.24 -15.19 28.37
N GLY A 884 -4.16 -13.86 28.39
CA GLY A 884 -4.30 -13.01 29.57
C GLY A 884 -3.17 -13.29 30.57
N GLY A 885 -3.50 -13.36 31.86
CA GLY A 885 -2.52 -13.67 32.91
C GLY A 885 -1.72 -14.95 32.63
N MET A 886 -2.34 -15.99 32.05
CA MET A 886 -1.65 -17.23 31.67
C MET A 886 -0.59 -16.99 30.60
N GLY A 887 -0.84 -16.11 29.64
CA GLY A 887 0.12 -15.80 28.57
C GLY A 887 1.40 -15.12 29.05
N TYR A 888 1.37 -14.52 30.25
CA TYR A 888 2.53 -13.88 30.87
C TYR A 888 3.37 -14.85 31.72
N MET A 889 2.83 -16.04 32.01
CA MET A 889 3.48 -17.08 32.80
C MET A 889 4.39 -17.93 31.90
N ASN A 890 5.53 -18.39 32.43
CA ASN A 890 6.50 -19.20 31.67
C ASN A 890 6.06 -20.68 31.51
N GLU A 891 4.94 -21.05 32.11
CA GLU A 891 4.29 -22.35 32.03
C GLU A 891 3.67 -22.60 30.65
N VAL A 892 3.49 -21.55 29.83
CA VAL A 892 3.03 -21.64 28.44
C VAL A 892 4.05 -21.01 27.49
N PRO A 893 4.17 -21.48 26.24
CA PRO A 893 5.25 -21.08 25.35
C PRO A 893 5.14 -19.67 24.77
N VAL A 894 3.98 -19.02 24.84
CA VAL A 894 3.76 -17.74 24.12
C VAL A 894 4.71 -16.61 24.55
N GLY A 895 5.12 -16.58 25.82
CA GLY A 895 6.17 -15.66 26.30
C GLY A 895 7.54 -15.93 25.68
N ARG A 896 7.92 -17.20 25.50
CA ARG A 896 9.13 -17.60 24.76
C ARG A 896 9.04 -17.22 23.29
N ILE A 897 7.91 -17.52 22.64
CA ILE A 897 7.69 -17.24 21.22
C ILE A 897 7.85 -15.74 20.91
N LEU A 898 7.33 -14.85 21.76
CA LEU A 898 7.53 -13.40 21.59
C LEU A 898 9.01 -12.99 21.70
N ARG A 899 9.73 -13.51 22.71
CA ARG A 899 11.16 -13.23 22.88
C ARG A 899 11.98 -13.72 21.69
N ASP A 900 11.64 -14.89 21.15
CA ASP A 900 12.27 -15.47 19.97
C ASP A 900 11.98 -14.62 18.71
N ALA A 901 10.72 -14.25 18.49
CA ALA A 901 10.28 -13.49 17.31
C ALA A 901 11.06 -12.18 17.12
N LYS A 902 11.39 -11.50 18.22
CA LYS A 902 12.02 -10.18 18.17
C LYS A 902 13.37 -10.16 17.44
N LEU A 903 14.14 -11.26 17.47
CA LEU A 903 15.44 -11.30 16.80
C LEU A 903 15.32 -11.15 15.28
N TYR A 904 14.22 -11.61 14.68
CA TYR A 904 14.06 -11.56 13.22
C TYR A 904 13.92 -10.13 12.67
N GLU A 905 13.63 -9.13 13.50
CA GLU A 905 13.67 -7.72 13.11
C GLU A 905 15.09 -7.12 13.14
N ILE A 906 16.06 -7.84 13.72
CA ILE A 906 17.41 -7.34 14.02
C ILE A 906 18.48 -8.12 13.23
N GLY A 907 18.46 -9.44 13.31
CA GLY A 907 19.44 -10.33 12.65
C GLY A 907 19.34 -10.30 11.12
N ALA A 908 20.41 -10.73 10.44
CA ALA A 908 20.50 -10.75 8.96
C ALA A 908 20.19 -9.39 8.28
N GLY A 909 20.47 -8.30 9.00
CA GLY A 909 20.12 -6.92 8.63
C GLY A 909 18.78 -6.50 9.23
N THR A 910 18.76 -5.36 9.93
CA THR A 910 17.55 -4.88 10.61
C THR A 910 16.42 -4.54 9.65
N SER A 911 15.20 -4.41 10.18
CA SER A 911 14.04 -3.93 9.41
C SER A 911 14.32 -2.61 8.66
N GLU A 912 15.10 -1.69 9.24
CA GLU A 912 15.52 -0.43 8.61
C GLU A 912 16.48 -0.69 7.43
N VAL A 913 17.46 -1.57 7.62
CA VAL A 913 18.38 -1.97 6.55
C VAL A 913 17.61 -2.59 5.37
N ARG A 914 16.61 -3.43 5.66
CA ARG A 914 15.75 -4.05 4.62
C ARG A 914 14.95 -2.99 3.87
N ARG A 915 14.32 -2.04 4.57
CA ARG A 915 13.63 -0.89 3.95
C ARG A 915 14.55 -0.08 3.06
N MET A 916 15.76 0.23 3.54
CA MET A 916 16.78 0.94 2.78
C MET A 916 17.19 0.16 1.52
N VAL A 917 17.40 -1.15 1.63
CA VAL A 917 17.78 -2.03 0.51
C VAL A 917 16.67 -2.07 -0.54
N ILE A 918 15.40 -2.19 -0.13
CA ILE A 918 14.24 -2.13 -1.03
C ILE A 918 14.20 -0.78 -1.76
N GLY A 919 14.33 0.34 -1.04
CA GLY A 919 14.37 1.67 -1.64
C GLY A 919 15.53 1.85 -2.63
N ARG A 920 16.72 1.33 -2.30
CA ARG A 920 17.88 1.34 -3.21
C ARG A 920 17.65 0.48 -4.46
N ALA A 921 16.96 -0.65 -4.33
CA ALA A 921 16.60 -1.49 -5.47
C ALA A 921 15.69 -0.72 -6.44
N PHE A 922 14.67 -0.02 -5.93
CA PHE A 922 13.81 0.84 -6.76
C PHE A 922 14.60 1.98 -7.41
N ASN A 923 15.48 2.66 -6.67
CA ASN A 923 16.32 3.71 -7.25
C ASN A 923 17.20 3.20 -8.41
N LYS A 924 17.70 1.96 -8.31
CA LYS A 924 18.48 1.32 -9.37
C LYS A 924 17.60 0.98 -10.58
N GLU A 925 16.38 0.49 -10.35
CA GLU A 925 15.43 0.11 -11.40
C GLU A 925 14.94 1.32 -12.21
N TYR A 926 14.70 2.46 -11.56
CA TYR A 926 14.21 3.69 -12.20
C TYR A 926 15.31 4.70 -12.50
N LYS A 927 16.59 4.30 -12.45
CA LYS A 927 17.69 5.19 -12.82
C LYS A 927 17.64 5.41 -14.34
N GLN A 928 17.23 6.61 -14.76
CA GLN A 928 17.38 7.03 -16.16
C GLN A 928 18.89 7.04 -16.50
N GLU A 929 19.26 6.41 -17.60
CA GLU A 929 20.61 6.57 -18.17
C GLU A 929 20.74 8.02 -18.63
N ILE A 930 21.54 8.80 -17.89
CA ILE A 930 21.98 10.14 -18.29
C ILE A 930 23.28 9.99 -19.05
#